data_AF-A0A4R1W6Q5-F1
#
_entry.id   AF-A0A4R1W6Q5-F1
#
_cell.length_a   1.000
_cell.length_b   1.000
_cell.length_c   1.000
_cell.angle_alpha   90.00
_cell.angle_beta   90.00
_cell.angle_gamma   90.00
#
_symmetry.space_group_name_H-M   'P 1'
#
loop_
_entity.id
_entity.type
_entity.pdbx_description
1 polymer ?
#
loop_
_entity_poly.entity_id
_entity_poly.type
_entity_poly.pdbx_seq_one_letter_code
_entity_poly.pdbx_strand_id
1 'polypeptide(L)'
;MSTPTPAEDGPFDILGSKVLLGVQVVDLSRLSTHPIPMVGQGLVTVAGQGPTDSNGAGKSSWIAALSLLHADDQWRLTSGAPGAAELLFTAEAAGQEGNWSNVDRGYIVGVFSDPDLTELADIEAATITVWIRINRKASYLDLRWKNGLHVPYGSTEAERAAGADALWAALPHSNGRTDFHANKLSTVLYGGQVRCVSFLSTSVRSSPTANLLAEPLNELGPARIFNAIATLTGLDHELEQEQAHRSAEHTQREATKQATADLERWEHEMATVEAGILQRAAAREALAAARESWQARYARHLVDGDARNSEILHELAELDQRVAEQEARRESVDSEIEAFGSEENLLRDVQLTRQERDKLDARDRELDLAQRSVREQLERLGQEHRRLLDDGRSADGRDLAAAAEEQEEARAVLEEHIGLDHGARSYVDQATAELREAESGQTVSAPQQQVLENAGIECGALTDITELSVKDRAEWEPRLAPYREAVVVAADDSALAASALSDAGYPGFLLIQANRPGVAAFKGGPSSADKRFKLDAFFAALAERSAKEVIDEAAGVVSVGQFEEAITGRTARIEAARRRLEAAVEARAEASAALEQARARVEQAERRTAAARALGTASDVQEQILALREANDRHENDRDALAPALQAAKESAEAAAGQQLVRDERLKNLEATRRDFDRILDDLGRRRLTLLEEQTDLDLVTRATAWGSTPAEASEYLLGLPDDAQRRTTADWNHQACTQLDDVVRRCFPNARSREEIPSELWEILNGPDGWSNGTLGARVGLVPALQRTLASHLAQHETFDSLQQKQIASQRAERNAALERAREGLGEAESTARAHRASLADGIKARLRLVSNEFDRLDQQYGGYGAKLEYPEPDPPAEPDKPWRWTVTPKWRRSEGGPFSAFNVKGNTAQMDEKAVKLVCAAALAGGSDRPLLLILDELGRNLGSQHRREAVALFEQIGRDRNITVIGALQDDMERYALSSSRLYVKLRRSSDTMAYNQSPVVKGNEEYAARVELLRHWLDSYRGPRPTLDLPTPTLEDATTPADPTLAAPTATTVAALPQEAGQTPNKPSRPKPTRKPASQPTENPA
;
A
#
# COMPACT_ATOMS: atom_id res chain seq x y z
N MET A 1 50.55 -29.11 32.90
CA MET A 1 49.53 -28.16 33.40
C MET A 1 49.48 -27.03 32.39
N SER A 2 48.36 -26.91 31.69
CA SER A 2 48.07 -25.81 30.78
C SER A 2 46.68 -25.32 31.14
N THR A 3 46.49 -24.02 31.32
CA THR A 3 45.17 -23.44 31.58
C THR A 3 44.27 -23.64 30.36
N PRO A 4 43.03 -24.13 30.50
CA PRO A 4 42.09 -24.13 29.40
C PRO A 4 41.73 -22.68 29.06
N THR A 5 42.04 -22.27 27.83
CA THR A 5 41.52 -21.00 27.28
C THR A 5 40.01 -21.13 27.12
N PRO A 6 39.19 -20.14 27.55
CA PRO A 6 37.76 -20.15 27.23
C PRO A 6 37.56 -20.13 25.71
N ALA A 7 36.52 -20.81 25.23
CA ALA A 7 36.24 -20.92 23.80
C ALA A 7 35.78 -19.57 23.20
N GLU A 8 36.02 -19.41 21.89
CA GLU A 8 35.56 -18.27 21.12
C GLU A 8 34.10 -18.46 20.68
N ASP A 9 33.17 -17.82 21.38
CA ASP A 9 31.76 -17.67 20.97
C ASP A 9 31.33 -16.21 21.09
N GLY A 10 30.50 -15.73 20.16
CA GLY A 10 29.96 -14.38 20.21
C GLY A 10 28.93 -14.09 19.10
N PRO A 11 28.23 -12.94 19.14
CA PRO A 11 28.37 -11.84 20.09
C PRO A 11 27.11 -11.68 20.99
N PHE A 12 26.55 -12.77 21.51
CA PHE A 12 26.33 -13.03 22.95
C PHE A 12 25.44 -14.26 23.19
N ASP A 13 25.80 -15.04 24.21
CA ASP A 13 25.04 -16.16 24.79
C ASP A 13 25.47 -16.27 26.26
N ILE A 14 25.09 -15.27 27.06
CA ILE A 14 25.74 -14.97 28.35
C ILE A 14 25.60 -16.10 29.38
N LEU A 15 24.50 -16.85 29.34
CA LEU A 15 24.22 -17.89 30.33
C LEU A 15 24.59 -19.31 29.87
N GLY A 16 24.79 -19.57 28.57
CA GLY A 16 25.31 -20.86 28.08
C GLY A 16 24.53 -22.08 28.61
N SER A 17 25.19 -22.90 29.42
CA SER A 17 24.66 -24.09 30.12
C SER A 17 24.10 -23.84 31.53
N LYS A 18 24.21 -22.62 32.08
CA LYS A 18 23.90 -22.31 33.50
C LYS A 18 22.42 -22.48 33.86
N VAL A 19 22.16 -22.67 35.16
CA VAL A 19 20.83 -22.78 35.78
C VAL A 19 20.63 -21.71 36.86
N LEU A 20 19.37 -21.39 37.15
CA LEU A 20 18.99 -20.46 38.22
C LEU A 20 19.24 -21.09 39.61
N LEU A 21 20.08 -20.47 40.42
CA LEU A 21 20.36 -20.84 41.82
C LEU A 21 19.72 -19.89 42.85
N GLY A 22 19.23 -18.73 42.42
CA GLY A 22 18.49 -17.82 43.29
C GLY A 22 17.73 -16.76 42.52
N VAL A 23 16.59 -16.31 43.04
CA VAL A 23 15.83 -15.17 42.50
C VAL A 23 15.46 -14.21 43.62
N GLN A 24 15.58 -12.91 43.36
CA GLN A 24 14.96 -11.86 44.16
C GLN A 24 14.09 -11.01 43.25
N VAL A 25 12.94 -10.58 43.75
CA VAL A 25 12.05 -9.64 43.08
C VAL A 25 11.87 -8.41 43.96
N VAL A 26 11.78 -7.24 43.35
CA VAL A 26 11.60 -5.96 44.02
C VAL A 26 10.50 -5.20 43.29
N ASP A 27 9.46 -4.79 44.02
CA ASP A 27 8.36 -3.97 43.50
C ASP A 27 7.54 -4.62 42.36
N LEU A 28 7.48 -5.96 42.36
CA LEU A 28 6.60 -6.77 41.52
C LEU A 28 5.42 -7.35 42.31
N SER A 29 4.20 -7.02 41.88
CA SER A 29 2.94 -7.52 42.47
C SER A 29 2.96 -7.37 44.00
N ARG A 30 2.38 -8.30 44.75
CA ARG A 30 2.44 -8.35 46.22
C ARG A 30 3.68 -9.10 46.75
N LEU A 31 4.72 -9.30 45.94
CA LEU A 31 5.83 -10.22 46.28
C LEU A 31 6.83 -9.57 47.25
N SER A 32 7.33 -10.34 48.22
CA SER A 32 8.28 -9.84 49.21
C SER A 32 9.69 -9.74 48.63
N THR A 33 10.47 -8.76 49.08
CA THR A 33 11.85 -8.46 48.64
C THR A 33 12.91 -9.45 49.14
N HIS A 34 12.54 -10.63 49.64
CA HIS A 34 13.48 -11.63 50.14
C HIS A 34 14.04 -12.48 48.99
N PRO A 35 15.35 -12.79 48.96
CA PRO A 35 15.89 -13.73 47.99
C PRO A 35 15.37 -15.15 48.26
N ILE A 36 15.00 -15.86 47.20
CA ILE A 36 14.56 -17.25 47.22
C ILE A 36 15.65 -18.11 46.57
N PRO A 37 16.31 -19.02 47.30
CA PRO A 37 17.24 -19.97 46.70
C PRO A 37 16.48 -20.97 45.83
N MET A 38 17.08 -21.32 44.69
CA MET A 38 16.52 -22.20 43.68
C MET A 38 17.40 -23.43 43.49
N VAL A 39 16.81 -24.52 43.02
CA VAL A 39 17.54 -25.73 42.58
C VAL A 39 17.15 -26.04 41.15
N GLY A 40 18.16 -26.31 40.31
CA GLY A 40 17.95 -26.76 38.94
C GLY A 40 17.61 -28.25 38.87
N GLN A 41 16.93 -28.63 37.78
CA GLN A 41 16.46 -29.98 37.46
C GLN A 41 15.42 -30.53 38.46
N GLY A 42 14.43 -31.26 37.96
CA GLY A 42 13.36 -31.85 38.77
C GLY A 42 12.24 -30.85 39.12
N LEU A 43 11.35 -31.27 40.02
CA LEU A 43 10.16 -30.50 40.36
C LEU A 43 10.39 -29.54 41.54
N VAL A 44 10.15 -28.26 41.29
CA VAL A 44 9.93 -27.18 42.27
C VAL A 44 8.42 -26.94 42.39
N THR A 45 7.90 -26.70 43.60
CA THR A 45 6.48 -26.38 43.80
C THR A 45 6.25 -25.08 44.57
N VAL A 46 5.21 -24.35 44.19
CA VAL A 46 4.86 -23.02 44.73
C VAL A 46 3.47 -23.08 45.34
N ALA A 47 3.41 -23.05 46.67
CA ALA A 47 2.18 -22.91 47.43
C ALA A 47 1.91 -21.44 47.80
N GLY A 48 0.64 -21.10 48.02
CA GLY A 48 0.22 -19.80 48.50
C GLY A 48 -0.56 -19.91 49.80
N GLN A 49 -0.54 -18.85 50.59
CA GLN A 49 -1.40 -18.67 51.76
C GLN A 49 -1.69 -17.18 51.92
N GLY A 50 -2.80 -16.73 51.35
CA GLY A 50 -3.35 -15.40 51.59
C GLY A 50 -4.30 -15.38 52.79
N PRO A 51 -4.95 -14.23 53.04
CA PRO A 51 -5.86 -14.04 54.16
C PRO A 51 -7.24 -14.70 53.97
N THR A 52 -7.67 -14.92 52.72
CA THR A 52 -8.94 -15.59 52.39
C THR A 52 -8.74 -16.88 51.58
N ASP A 53 -7.85 -16.87 50.57
CA ASP A 53 -7.47 -18.01 49.74
C ASP A 53 -5.96 -18.01 49.45
N SER A 54 -5.44 -19.00 48.70
CA SER A 54 -4.02 -19.02 48.28
C SER A 54 -3.71 -18.13 47.07
N ASN A 55 -4.71 -17.63 46.35
CA ASN A 55 -4.53 -16.84 45.13
C ASN A 55 -4.07 -15.42 45.48
N GLY A 56 -4.62 -14.85 46.56
CA GLY A 56 -4.21 -13.55 47.11
C GLY A 56 -2.75 -13.43 47.58
N ALA A 57 -1.97 -14.52 47.53
CA ALA A 57 -0.53 -14.58 47.85
C ALA A 57 0.41 -14.41 46.63
N GLY A 58 -0.12 -14.26 45.41
CA GLY A 58 0.68 -13.88 44.23
C GLY A 58 1.47 -15.01 43.55
N LYS A 59 1.04 -16.28 43.69
CA LYS A 59 1.67 -17.47 43.07
C LYS A 59 2.02 -17.24 41.58
N SER A 60 1.02 -16.85 40.78
CA SER A 60 1.12 -16.65 39.35
C SER A 60 2.06 -15.49 38.97
N SER A 61 2.10 -14.41 39.76
CA SER A 61 3.03 -13.29 39.56
C SER A 61 4.50 -13.70 39.76
N TRP A 62 4.79 -14.61 40.70
CA TRP A 62 6.16 -15.08 40.94
C TRP A 62 6.68 -15.96 39.80
N ILE A 63 5.86 -16.91 39.32
CA ILE A 63 6.24 -17.72 38.16
C ILE A 63 6.26 -16.92 36.84
N ALA A 64 5.44 -15.87 36.71
CA ALA A 64 5.51 -14.94 35.58
C ALA A 64 6.83 -14.14 35.56
N ALA A 65 7.32 -13.68 36.73
CA ALA A 65 8.66 -13.09 36.83
C ALA A 65 9.77 -14.09 36.42
N LEU A 66 9.61 -15.37 36.73
CA LEU A 66 10.56 -16.41 36.33
C LEU A 66 10.54 -16.74 34.83
N SER A 67 9.37 -16.73 34.16
CA SER A 67 9.32 -16.94 32.71
C SER A 67 9.86 -15.72 31.95
N LEU A 68 9.63 -14.52 32.47
CA LEU A 68 10.22 -13.28 31.95
C LEU A 68 11.75 -13.28 32.07
N LEU A 69 12.28 -13.70 33.22
CA LEU A 69 13.72 -13.87 33.45
C LEU A 69 14.38 -14.84 32.46
N HIS A 70 13.64 -15.87 32.02
CA HIS A 70 14.11 -16.87 31.05
C HIS A 70 13.63 -16.62 29.62
N ALA A 71 13.21 -15.38 29.32
CA ALA A 71 12.86 -14.90 27.98
C ALA A 71 11.80 -15.76 27.24
N ASP A 72 10.75 -16.20 27.94
CA ASP A 72 9.60 -16.88 27.31
C ASP A 72 8.91 -15.98 26.27
N ASP A 73 8.81 -16.45 25.03
CA ASP A 73 8.29 -15.68 23.89
C ASP A 73 6.81 -15.25 24.04
N GLN A 74 6.06 -15.83 24.99
CA GLN A 74 4.71 -15.36 25.33
C GLN A 74 4.68 -13.90 25.79
N TRP A 75 5.80 -13.36 26.28
CA TRP A 75 5.94 -11.94 26.62
C TRP A 75 5.96 -11.00 25.39
N ARG A 76 6.00 -11.53 24.15
CA ARG A 76 6.11 -10.75 22.91
C ARG A 76 7.32 -9.80 22.94
N LEU A 77 8.48 -10.38 23.18
CA LEU A 77 9.78 -9.69 23.30
C LEU A 77 10.06 -8.77 22.10
N THR A 78 9.76 -9.23 20.88
CA THR A 78 9.86 -8.45 19.64
C THR A 78 8.98 -7.20 19.62
N SER A 79 7.82 -7.22 20.28
CA SER A 79 6.90 -6.08 20.44
C SER A 79 7.24 -5.17 21.63
N GLY A 80 8.41 -5.35 22.25
CA GLY A 80 8.84 -4.54 23.41
C GLY A 80 8.31 -5.03 24.77
N ALA A 81 7.59 -6.16 24.81
CA ALA A 81 7.01 -6.78 26.00
C ALA A 81 6.17 -5.86 26.93
N PRO A 82 5.15 -5.13 26.41
CA PRO A 82 4.34 -4.19 27.20
C PRO A 82 3.64 -4.82 28.40
N GLY A 83 3.19 -6.08 28.28
CA GLY A 83 2.52 -6.80 29.36
C GLY A 83 3.39 -7.03 30.61
N ALA A 84 4.73 -6.88 30.52
CA ALA A 84 5.58 -6.96 31.70
C ALA A 84 5.28 -5.85 32.73
N ALA A 85 4.77 -4.70 32.30
CA ALA A 85 4.34 -3.62 33.20
C ALA A 85 3.15 -4.02 34.10
N GLU A 86 2.35 -5.03 33.70
CA GLU A 86 1.27 -5.61 34.51
C GLU A 86 1.81 -6.37 35.75
N LEU A 87 3.12 -6.69 35.80
CA LEU A 87 3.76 -7.32 36.96
C LEU A 87 4.16 -6.33 38.06
N LEU A 88 4.16 -5.02 37.81
CA LEU A 88 4.59 -4.01 38.81
C LEU A 88 3.57 -3.87 39.96
N PHE A 89 4.04 -3.49 41.16
CA PHE A 89 3.14 -3.20 42.28
C PHE A 89 2.18 -2.04 41.93
N THR A 90 0.88 -2.26 42.14
CA THR A 90 -0.13 -1.19 42.19
C THR A 90 -0.92 -1.26 43.49
N ALA A 91 -1.22 -0.10 44.06
CA ALA A 91 -1.95 0.02 45.32
C ALA A 91 -3.38 -0.53 45.20
N GLU A 92 -4.02 -0.36 44.04
CA GLU A 92 -5.31 -0.98 43.68
C GLU A 92 -5.22 -2.52 43.75
N ALA A 93 -4.30 -3.15 43.01
CA ALA A 93 -4.14 -4.60 43.01
C ALA A 93 -3.62 -5.15 44.36
N ALA A 94 -3.04 -4.31 45.23
CA ALA A 94 -2.70 -4.65 46.61
C ALA A 94 -3.86 -4.48 47.61
N GLY A 95 -4.94 -3.76 47.26
CA GLY A 95 -6.00 -3.35 48.19
C GLY A 95 -5.53 -2.31 49.21
N GLN A 96 -4.63 -1.41 48.81
CA GLN A 96 -3.89 -0.45 49.64
C GLN A 96 -4.00 1.01 49.17
N GLU A 97 -5.06 1.32 48.41
CA GLU A 97 -5.39 2.69 48.00
C GLU A 97 -5.35 3.68 49.18
N GLY A 98 -4.57 4.75 49.04
CA GLY A 98 -4.41 5.80 50.06
C GLY A 98 -3.27 5.58 51.05
N ASN A 99 -2.72 4.36 51.18
CA ASN A 99 -1.51 4.09 51.98
C ASN A 99 -0.25 3.91 51.12
N TRP A 100 -0.39 3.50 49.87
CA TRP A 100 0.71 3.25 48.93
C TRP A 100 0.41 3.86 47.55
N SER A 101 1.46 4.12 46.77
CA SER A 101 1.39 4.55 45.37
C SER A 101 1.78 3.40 44.41
N ASN A 102 1.55 3.60 43.12
CA ASN A 102 1.88 2.61 42.08
C ASN A 102 3.36 2.77 41.66
N VAL A 103 4.19 1.73 41.75
CA VAL A 103 5.65 1.83 41.52
C VAL A 103 6.02 1.97 40.03
N ASP A 104 6.76 3.00 39.63
CA ASP A 104 7.05 3.26 38.20
C ASP A 104 8.02 2.26 37.55
N ARG A 105 8.81 1.57 38.39
CA ARG A 105 9.74 0.51 37.99
C ARG A 105 9.83 -0.56 39.07
N GLY A 106 10.32 -1.72 38.68
CA GLY A 106 10.62 -2.86 39.56
C GLY A 106 11.71 -3.73 38.95
N TYR A 107 12.22 -4.69 39.72
CA TYR A 107 13.39 -5.49 39.34
C TYR A 107 13.18 -6.98 39.55
N ILE A 108 13.65 -7.78 38.58
CA ILE A 108 13.87 -9.21 38.72
C ILE A 108 15.39 -9.45 38.69
N VAL A 109 15.92 -10.03 39.77
CA VAL A 109 17.33 -10.34 39.94
C VAL A 109 17.50 -11.86 39.95
N GLY A 110 18.12 -12.40 38.90
CA GLY A 110 18.39 -13.83 38.75
C GLY A 110 19.86 -14.15 38.97
N VAL A 111 20.16 -15.09 39.86
CA VAL A 111 21.52 -15.57 40.13
C VAL A 111 21.70 -16.92 39.46
N PHE A 112 22.58 -16.98 38.46
CA PHE A 112 22.83 -18.17 37.64
C PHE A 112 24.24 -18.71 37.87
N SER A 113 24.38 -20.03 37.96
CA SER A 113 25.70 -20.69 37.95
C SER A 113 25.58 -22.08 37.31
N ASP A 114 26.68 -22.82 37.28
CA ASP A 114 26.72 -24.17 36.73
C ASP A 114 25.96 -25.17 37.66
N PRO A 115 25.10 -26.06 37.13
CA PRO A 115 24.31 -26.98 37.94
C PRO A 115 25.16 -27.97 38.76
N ASP A 116 26.29 -28.44 38.22
CA ASP A 116 27.03 -29.58 38.77
C ASP A 116 27.94 -29.19 39.95
N LEU A 117 28.15 -27.89 40.17
CA LEU A 117 28.97 -27.38 41.27
C LEU A 117 28.24 -27.53 42.62
N THR A 118 28.95 -28.01 43.64
CA THR A 118 28.44 -28.21 45.01
C THR A 118 29.12 -27.32 46.04
N GLU A 119 30.39 -26.98 45.84
CA GLU A 119 31.17 -26.15 46.77
C GLU A 119 30.94 -24.65 46.53
N LEU A 120 30.81 -23.90 47.62
CA LEU A 120 30.40 -22.49 47.55
C LEU A 120 31.40 -21.61 46.77
N ALA A 121 32.71 -21.85 46.95
CA ALA A 121 33.74 -21.06 46.27
C ALA A 121 33.73 -21.23 44.74
N ASP A 122 33.45 -22.44 44.25
CA ASP A 122 33.34 -22.71 42.82
C ASP A 122 32.03 -22.14 42.26
N ILE A 123 30.92 -22.27 43.02
CA ILE A 123 29.64 -21.63 42.69
C ILE A 123 29.82 -20.12 42.54
N GLU A 124 30.48 -19.45 43.49
CA GLU A 124 30.78 -18.01 43.44
C GLU A 124 31.61 -17.62 42.22
N ALA A 125 32.70 -18.36 41.93
CA ALA A 125 33.56 -18.10 40.79
C ALA A 125 32.84 -18.26 39.44
N ALA A 126 31.90 -19.21 39.35
CA ALA A 126 31.11 -19.47 38.15
C ALA A 126 29.80 -18.65 38.05
N THR A 127 29.47 -17.81 39.04
CA THR A 127 28.19 -17.09 39.12
C THR A 127 28.11 -15.91 38.16
N ILE A 128 26.93 -15.72 37.55
CA ILE A 128 26.50 -14.52 36.84
C ILE A 128 25.18 -14.05 37.46
N THR A 129 25.12 -12.80 37.88
CA THR A 129 23.85 -12.15 38.28
C THR A 129 23.29 -11.38 37.08
N VAL A 130 22.04 -11.68 36.73
CA VAL A 130 21.25 -11.02 35.68
C VAL A 130 20.17 -10.15 36.33
N TRP A 131 19.97 -8.96 35.79
CA TRP A 131 18.98 -7.99 36.22
C TRP A 131 18.08 -7.60 35.05
N ILE A 132 16.78 -7.77 35.23
CA ILE A 132 15.76 -7.18 34.35
C ILE A 132 15.08 -6.08 35.14
N ARG A 133 15.20 -4.84 34.66
CA ARG A 133 14.37 -3.72 35.12
C ARG A 133 13.09 -3.71 34.29
N ILE A 134 11.94 -3.74 34.97
CA ILE A 134 10.63 -3.50 34.38
C ILE A 134 10.27 -2.03 34.61
N ASN A 135 9.84 -1.31 33.57
CA ASN A 135 9.34 0.06 33.67
C ASN A 135 7.87 0.13 33.24
N ARG A 136 7.08 1.03 33.84
CA ARG A 136 5.65 1.23 33.49
C ARG A 136 5.44 1.88 32.10
N LYS A 137 6.45 2.57 31.58
CA LYS A 137 6.45 3.20 30.25
C LYS A 137 7.57 2.61 29.38
N ALA A 138 7.47 2.74 28.07
CA ALA A 138 8.51 2.26 27.15
C ALA A 138 9.87 2.97 27.38
N SER A 139 11.02 2.30 27.34
CA SER A 139 11.25 0.84 27.19
C SER A 139 10.73 0.04 28.39
N TYR A 140 9.81 -0.90 28.17
CA TYR A 140 9.19 -1.64 29.26
C TYR A 140 10.16 -2.59 29.98
N LEU A 141 11.22 -3.03 29.29
CA LEU A 141 12.28 -3.88 29.83
C LEU A 141 13.66 -3.32 29.47
N ASP A 142 14.56 -3.29 30.45
CA ASP A 142 15.99 -3.08 30.26
C ASP A 142 16.79 -4.21 30.95
N LEU A 143 17.83 -4.72 30.28
CA LEU A 143 18.66 -5.83 30.72
C LEU A 143 20.08 -5.37 31.11
N ARG A 144 20.55 -5.81 32.29
CA ARG A 144 21.96 -5.77 32.70
C ARG A 144 22.41 -7.12 33.27
N TRP A 145 23.72 -7.42 33.22
CA TRP A 145 24.31 -8.57 33.93
C TRP A 145 25.72 -8.29 34.42
N LYS A 146 26.20 -9.09 35.37
CA LYS A 146 27.56 -8.99 35.93
C LYS A 146 28.00 -10.30 36.60
N ASN A 147 29.28 -10.64 36.47
CA ASN A 147 29.85 -11.84 37.10
C ASN A 147 29.97 -11.65 38.63
N GLY A 148 29.81 -12.75 39.37
CA GLY A 148 29.66 -12.76 40.82
C GLY A 148 28.24 -12.42 41.29
N LEU A 149 28.04 -12.44 42.61
CA LEU A 149 26.75 -12.15 43.26
C LEU A 149 26.52 -10.63 43.38
N HIS A 150 25.41 -10.11 42.84
CA HIS A 150 25.04 -8.68 42.90
C HIS A 150 23.56 -8.50 43.26
N VAL A 151 23.21 -8.84 44.51
CA VAL A 151 21.82 -8.94 45.01
C VAL A 151 21.54 -7.92 46.13
N PRO A 152 20.42 -7.16 46.09
CA PRO A 152 20.02 -6.23 47.14
C PRO A 152 19.88 -6.85 48.54
N TYR A 153 20.68 -6.35 49.48
CA TYR A 153 20.67 -6.74 50.89
C TYR A 153 20.12 -5.64 51.79
N GLY A 154 19.38 -6.04 52.82
CA GLY A 154 18.77 -5.17 53.83
C GLY A 154 18.01 -5.98 54.87
N SER A 155 17.92 -5.47 56.09
CA SER A 155 17.20 -6.10 57.20
C SER A 155 15.69 -5.92 57.08
N THR A 156 15.24 -4.77 56.58
CA THR A 156 13.84 -4.49 56.22
C THR A 156 13.61 -4.61 54.71
N GLU A 157 12.33 -4.66 54.29
CA GLU A 157 11.99 -4.65 52.86
C GLU A 157 12.35 -3.32 52.19
N ALA A 158 12.15 -2.20 52.89
CA ALA A 158 12.46 -0.86 52.39
C ALA A 158 13.97 -0.67 52.14
N GLU A 159 14.84 -1.22 53.00
CA GLU A 159 16.29 -1.24 52.75
C GLU A 159 16.65 -1.98 51.47
N ARG A 160 16.00 -3.12 51.18
CA ARG A 160 16.25 -3.91 49.96
C ARG A 160 15.69 -3.24 48.71
N ALA A 161 14.52 -2.62 48.80
CA ALA A 161 13.93 -1.85 47.70
C ALA A 161 14.80 -0.63 47.34
N ALA A 162 15.15 0.22 48.32
CA ALA A 162 16.03 1.37 48.11
C ALA A 162 17.45 0.95 47.66
N GLY A 163 17.94 -0.19 48.15
CA GLY A 163 19.21 -0.78 47.72
C GLY A 163 19.20 -1.25 46.26
N ALA A 164 18.03 -1.61 45.68
CA ALA A 164 17.93 -2.11 44.32
C ALA A 164 18.21 -1.02 43.27
N ASP A 165 17.64 0.17 43.44
CA ASP A 165 17.90 1.32 42.56
C ASP A 165 19.38 1.72 42.57
N ALA A 166 19.99 1.80 43.76
CA ALA A 166 21.39 2.16 43.92
C ALA A 166 22.34 1.12 43.29
N LEU A 167 22.01 -0.17 43.42
CA LEU A 167 22.80 -1.25 42.84
C LEU A 167 22.64 -1.29 41.30
N TRP A 168 21.41 -1.16 40.77
CA TRP A 168 21.17 -1.06 39.33
C TRP A 168 21.94 0.11 38.70
N ALA A 169 21.92 1.28 39.33
CA ALA A 169 22.69 2.45 38.89
C ALA A 169 24.21 2.21 38.87
N ALA A 170 24.72 1.33 39.74
CA ALA A 170 26.13 0.93 39.80
C ALA A 170 26.50 -0.26 38.89
N LEU A 171 25.53 -0.88 38.20
CA LEU A 171 25.80 -1.90 37.16
C LEU A 171 26.15 -1.21 35.83
N PRO A 172 27.13 -1.74 35.07
CA PRO A 172 27.48 -1.19 33.76
C PRO A 172 26.34 -1.40 32.75
N HIS A 173 26.17 -0.40 31.87
CA HIS A 173 25.27 -0.49 30.71
C HIS A 173 25.73 -1.63 29.79
N SER A 174 24.87 -2.61 29.55
CA SER A 174 25.33 -3.87 28.96
C SER A 174 25.47 -3.85 27.43
N ASN A 175 24.93 -2.82 26.75
CA ASN A 175 25.22 -2.49 25.34
C ASN A 175 26.15 -1.25 25.25
N GLY A 176 27.12 -1.14 26.16
CA GLY A 176 28.18 -0.12 26.18
C GLY A 176 27.72 1.27 26.64
N ARG A 177 26.88 1.95 25.84
CA ARG A 177 26.29 3.27 26.18
C ARG A 177 24.80 3.21 26.52
N THR A 178 24.13 2.11 26.22
CA THR A 178 22.72 1.84 26.57
C THR A 178 22.58 0.43 27.13
N ASP A 179 21.39 0.09 27.60
CA ASP A 179 21.05 -1.30 27.94
C ASP A 179 20.50 -2.04 26.72
N PHE A 180 20.34 -3.37 26.85
CA PHE A 180 19.56 -4.15 25.90
C PHE A 180 18.08 -4.15 26.32
N HIS A 181 17.17 -4.06 25.34
CA HIS A 181 15.73 -4.07 25.58
C HIS A 181 15.11 -5.45 25.26
N ALA A 182 13.80 -5.60 25.52
CA ALA A 182 13.03 -6.82 25.35
C ALA A 182 13.37 -7.64 24.09
N ASN A 183 13.44 -6.98 22.92
CA ASN A 183 13.65 -7.62 21.61
C ASN A 183 15.04 -8.24 21.40
N LYS A 184 15.96 -8.11 22.36
CA LYS A 184 17.27 -8.78 22.39
C LYS A 184 17.48 -9.67 23.60
N LEU A 185 16.49 -9.80 24.50
CA LEU A 185 16.59 -10.56 25.75
C LEU A 185 16.96 -12.03 25.51
N SER A 186 16.21 -12.73 24.65
CA SER A 186 16.47 -14.13 24.28
C SER A 186 17.80 -14.31 23.54
N THR A 187 18.10 -13.42 22.58
CA THR A 187 19.36 -13.47 21.82
C THR A 187 20.57 -13.34 22.75
N VAL A 188 20.58 -12.33 23.63
CA VAL A 188 21.76 -11.99 24.43
C VAL A 188 21.98 -12.95 25.60
N LEU A 189 20.92 -13.34 26.32
CA LEU A 189 21.07 -14.24 27.48
C LEU A 189 21.29 -15.70 27.07
N TYR A 190 20.68 -16.14 25.96
CA TYR A 190 20.50 -17.56 25.65
C TYR A 190 20.84 -17.94 24.20
N GLY A 191 21.48 -17.06 23.43
CA GLY A 191 21.84 -17.31 22.03
C GLY A 191 20.62 -17.46 21.10
N GLY A 192 19.46 -16.96 21.51
CA GLY A 192 18.19 -17.15 20.79
C GLY A 192 17.56 -18.53 20.95
N GLN A 193 18.08 -19.37 21.86
CA GLN A 193 17.53 -20.70 22.15
C GLN A 193 16.39 -20.60 23.18
N VAL A 194 15.31 -21.36 22.97
CA VAL A 194 14.18 -21.43 23.91
C VAL A 194 14.62 -22.06 25.23
N ARG A 195 14.67 -21.25 26.29
CA ARG A 195 15.04 -21.67 27.65
C ARG A 195 13.85 -21.83 28.60
N CYS A 196 12.68 -21.27 28.28
CA CYS A 196 11.48 -21.39 29.12
C CYS A 196 10.20 -21.64 28.32
N VAL A 197 9.30 -22.41 28.94
CA VAL A 197 7.96 -22.74 28.45
C VAL A 197 6.99 -22.60 29.62
N SER A 198 6.13 -21.57 29.64
CA SER A 198 5.21 -21.33 30.77
C SER A 198 3.72 -21.50 30.42
N PHE A 199 3.01 -22.28 31.23
CA PHE A 199 1.57 -22.12 31.40
C PHE A 199 1.36 -21.06 32.49
N LEU A 200 0.83 -19.90 32.11
CA LEU A 200 0.39 -18.82 33.00
C LEU A 200 -1.11 -18.58 32.78
N SER A 201 -1.88 -18.43 33.86
CA SER A 201 -3.31 -18.12 33.80
C SER A 201 -3.60 -16.74 33.19
N THR A 202 -4.84 -16.52 32.73
CA THR A 202 -5.24 -15.27 32.05
C THR A 202 -5.37 -14.07 32.98
N SER A 203 -5.35 -14.26 34.30
CA SER A 203 -5.34 -13.19 35.31
C SER A 203 -4.01 -12.41 35.38
N VAL A 204 -3.01 -12.81 34.59
CA VAL A 204 -1.72 -12.09 34.40
C VAL A 204 -1.50 -11.84 32.89
N ARG A 205 -2.56 -11.63 32.11
CA ARG A 205 -2.50 -11.43 30.65
C ARG A 205 -3.55 -10.46 30.11
N SER A 206 -3.11 -9.59 29.22
CA SER A 206 -3.97 -8.82 28.29
C SER A 206 -4.25 -9.52 26.94
N SER A 207 -3.64 -10.68 26.63
CA SER A 207 -3.87 -11.39 25.35
C SER A 207 -3.54 -12.90 25.38
N PRO A 208 -4.33 -13.78 24.73
CA PRO A 208 -4.04 -15.21 24.63
C PRO A 208 -3.07 -15.53 23.49
N THR A 209 -1.91 -16.09 23.82
CA THR A 209 -0.96 -16.68 22.84
C THR A 209 -1.17 -18.20 22.82
N ALA A 210 -1.11 -18.84 21.65
CA ALA A 210 -1.37 -20.27 21.52
C ALA A 210 -0.24 -21.11 22.13
N ASN A 211 -0.56 -21.91 23.16
CA ASN A 211 0.36 -22.82 23.84
C ASN A 211 -0.35 -24.17 24.04
N LEU A 212 0.36 -25.29 23.82
CA LEU A 212 -0.11 -26.67 23.95
C LEU A 212 -0.74 -27.01 25.31
N LEU A 213 -0.41 -26.26 26.35
CA LEU A 213 -0.93 -26.45 27.70
C LEU A 213 -2.03 -25.45 28.07
N ALA A 214 -2.16 -24.33 27.36
CA ALA A 214 -3.05 -23.21 27.73
C ALA A 214 -4.53 -23.47 27.46
N GLU A 215 -4.82 -24.35 26.50
CA GLU A 215 -6.15 -24.83 26.15
C GLU A 215 -6.12 -26.37 26.14
N PRO A 216 -7.20 -27.06 26.54
CA PRO A 216 -7.23 -28.52 26.50
C PRO A 216 -7.09 -28.99 25.05
N LEU A 217 -6.32 -30.06 24.82
CA LEU A 217 -5.74 -30.34 23.50
C LEU A 217 -6.78 -30.49 22.35
N ASN A 218 -8.06 -30.76 22.66
CA ASN A 218 -9.17 -30.82 21.70
C ASN A 218 -9.58 -29.46 21.10
N GLU A 219 -9.31 -28.34 21.78
CA GLU A 219 -9.64 -26.98 21.33
C GLU A 219 -8.51 -26.38 20.46
N LEU A 220 -7.30 -26.94 20.53
CA LEU A 220 -6.18 -26.60 19.67
C LEU A 220 -6.29 -27.28 18.29
N GLY A 221 -6.46 -26.47 17.25
CA GLY A 221 -6.38 -26.96 15.86
C GLY A 221 -4.98 -27.47 15.47
N PRO A 222 -4.85 -28.44 14.55
CA PRO A 222 -3.56 -29.06 14.17
C PRO A 222 -2.44 -28.10 13.74
N ALA A 223 -2.75 -26.91 13.22
CA ALA A 223 -1.77 -25.86 12.94
C ALA A 223 -1.25 -25.18 14.22
N ARG A 224 -2.11 -24.93 15.22
CA ARG A 224 -1.67 -24.38 16.52
C ARG A 224 -0.79 -25.37 17.28
N ILE A 225 -1.08 -26.67 17.13
CA ILE A 225 -0.23 -27.77 17.63
C ILE A 225 1.13 -27.79 16.93
N PHE A 226 1.18 -27.62 15.60
CA PHE A 226 2.47 -27.48 14.90
C PHE A 226 3.26 -26.27 15.39
N ASN A 227 2.69 -25.07 15.39
CA ASN A 227 3.40 -23.84 15.78
C ASN A 227 4.05 -23.98 17.17
N ALA A 228 3.31 -24.50 18.16
CA ALA A 228 3.86 -24.69 19.50
C ALA A 228 4.98 -25.76 19.55
N ILE A 229 4.96 -26.79 18.70
CA ILE A 229 6.10 -27.71 18.54
C ILE A 229 7.26 -27.01 17.82
N ALA A 230 6.97 -26.16 16.84
CA ALA A 230 7.95 -25.43 16.06
C ALA A 230 8.75 -24.43 16.91
N THR A 231 8.09 -23.71 17.82
CA THR A 231 8.76 -22.87 18.84
C THR A 231 9.68 -23.73 19.71
N LEU A 232 9.16 -24.82 20.28
CA LEU A 232 9.91 -25.74 21.17
C LEU A 232 11.09 -26.46 20.49
N THR A 233 11.10 -26.55 19.16
CA THR A 233 12.15 -27.22 18.36
C THR A 233 12.98 -26.25 17.51
N GLY A 234 12.79 -24.93 17.68
CA GLY A 234 13.52 -23.89 16.94
C GLY A 234 13.23 -23.86 15.43
N LEU A 235 12.13 -24.46 14.97
CA LEU A 235 11.72 -24.46 13.55
C LEU A 235 11.10 -23.13 13.11
N ASP A 236 10.54 -22.34 14.03
CA ASP A 236 9.92 -21.04 13.69
C ASP A 236 10.92 -20.11 13.02
N HIS A 237 12.17 -20.06 13.50
CA HIS A 237 13.21 -19.22 12.92
C HIS A 237 13.65 -19.69 11.52
N GLU A 238 13.59 -20.99 11.24
CA GLU A 238 13.92 -21.53 9.90
C GLU A 238 12.79 -21.25 8.90
N LEU A 239 11.54 -21.20 9.36
CA LEU A 239 10.38 -20.74 8.59
C LEU A 239 10.44 -19.22 8.34
N GLU A 240 10.89 -18.41 9.30
CA GLU A 240 11.18 -16.99 9.09
C GLU A 240 12.27 -16.76 8.03
N GLN A 241 13.34 -17.56 8.06
CA GLN A 241 14.41 -17.51 7.04
C GLN A 241 13.90 -17.88 5.65
N GLU A 242 13.05 -18.91 5.51
CA GLU A 242 12.40 -19.22 4.22
C GLU A 242 11.52 -18.07 3.74
N GLN A 243 10.70 -17.48 4.62
CA GLN A 243 9.88 -16.33 4.28
C GLN A 243 10.73 -15.14 3.82
N ALA A 244 11.88 -14.87 4.46
CA ALA A 244 12.82 -13.83 4.04
C ALA A 244 13.41 -14.12 2.64
N HIS A 245 13.82 -15.36 2.37
CA HIS A 245 14.29 -15.77 1.04
C HIS A 245 13.20 -15.64 -0.04
N ARG A 246 11.94 -15.96 0.29
CA ARG A 246 10.79 -15.78 -0.62
C ARG A 246 10.46 -14.31 -0.87
N SER A 247 10.57 -13.44 0.13
CA SER A 247 10.39 -12.00 -0.07
C SER A 247 11.51 -11.40 -0.94
N ALA A 248 12.73 -11.94 -0.86
CA ALA A 248 13.81 -11.60 -1.80
C ALA A 248 13.51 -12.11 -3.23
N GLU A 249 13.04 -13.35 -3.39
CA GLU A 249 12.57 -13.91 -4.67
C GLU A 249 11.50 -13.02 -5.33
N HIS A 250 10.48 -12.61 -4.56
CA HIS A 250 9.43 -11.69 -5.00
C HIS A 250 9.99 -10.31 -5.40
N THR A 251 10.94 -9.77 -4.63
CA THR A 251 11.56 -8.47 -4.91
C THR A 251 12.32 -8.48 -6.25
N GLN A 252 13.08 -9.55 -6.53
CA GLN A 252 13.75 -9.70 -7.84
C GLN A 252 12.76 -9.91 -9.00
N ARG A 253 11.62 -10.58 -8.74
CA ARG A 253 10.56 -10.77 -9.73
C ARG A 253 9.89 -9.45 -10.11
N GLU A 254 9.60 -8.57 -9.14
CA GLU A 254 9.09 -7.22 -9.42
C GLU A 254 10.14 -6.32 -10.08
N ALA A 255 11.41 -6.38 -9.66
CA ALA A 255 12.49 -5.64 -10.32
C ALA A 255 12.65 -6.06 -11.80
N THR A 256 12.50 -7.34 -12.12
CA THR A 256 12.54 -7.86 -13.50
C THR A 256 11.35 -7.36 -14.32
N LYS A 257 10.13 -7.32 -13.75
CA LYS A 257 8.96 -6.72 -14.41
C LYS A 257 9.16 -5.23 -14.68
N GLN A 258 9.65 -4.48 -13.71
CA GLN A 258 9.93 -3.04 -13.84
C GLN A 258 10.96 -2.77 -14.93
N ALA A 259 12.11 -3.49 -14.92
CA ALA A 259 13.13 -3.37 -15.96
C ALA A 259 12.60 -3.73 -17.37
N THR A 260 11.66 -4.67 -17.48
CA THR A 260 11.00 -5.02 -18.74
C THR A 260 10.11 -3.86 -19.22
N ALA A 261 9.22 -3.36 -18.35
CA ALA A 261 8.31 -2.26 -18.68
C ALA A 261 9.02 -0.91 -18.92
N ASP A 262 10.19 -0.70 -18.30
CA ASP A 262 11.04 0.48 -18.53
C ASP A 262 11.78 0.40 -19.86
N LEU A 263 12.16 -0.80 -20.31
CA LEU A 263 12.70 -1.02 -21.66
C LEU A 263 11.60 -0.83 -22.70
N GLU A 264 10.44 -1.48 -22.56
CA GLU A 264 9.33 -1.42 -23.52
C GLU A 264 8.81 0.02 -23.73
N ARG A 265 8.62 0.78 -22.64
CA ARG A 265 8.20 2.19 -22.72
C ARG A 265 9.25 3.06 -23.43
N TRP A 266 10.51 2.92 -23.06
CA TRP A 266 11.60 3.68 -23.66
C TRP A 266 11.82 3.32 -25.13
N GLU A 267 11.66 2.05 -25.53
CA GLU A 267 11.74 1.66 -26.94
C GLU A 267 10.57 2.20 -27.76
N HIS A 268 9.36 2.29 -27.19
CA HIS A 268 8.22 2.94 -27.85
C HIS A 268 8.43 4.45 -28.04
N GLU A 269 8.94 5.15 -27.02
CA GLU A 269 9.33 6.57 -27.11
C GLU A 269 10.42 6.79 -28.17
N MET A 270 11.49 6.00 -28.13
CA MET A 270 12.62 6.17 -29.06
C MET A 270 12.30 5.73 -30.49
N ALA A 271 11.38 4.79 -30.71
CA ALA A 271 10.94 4.44 -32.06
C ALA A 271 10.38 5.65 -32.84
N THR A 272 9.72 6.59 -32.15
CA THR A 272 9.26 7.85 -32.74
C THR A 272 10.43 8.76 -33.14
N VAL A 273 11.49 8.80 -32.33
CA VAL A 273 12.72 9.56 -32.61
C VAL A 273 13.52 8.94 -33.74
N GLU A 274 13.71 7.61 -33.73
CA GLU A 274 14.38 6.84 -34.79
C GLU A 274 13.64 6.98 -36.13
N ALA A 275 12.31 6.93 -36.14
CA ALA A 275 11.50 7.18 -37.33
C ALA A 275 11.72 8.60 -37.89
N GLY A 276 11.72 9.63 -37.03
CA GLY A 276 11.99 11.01 -37.45
C GLY A 276 13.41 11.21 -38.01
N ILE A 277 14.41 10.49 -37.48
CA ILE A 277 15.79 10.49 -38.01
C ILE A 277 15.84 9.81 -39.39
N LEU A 278 15.22 8.64 -39.54
CA LEU A 278 15.13 7.93 -40.83
C LEU A 278 14.41 8.78 -41.89
N GLN A 279 13.35 9.49 -41.51
CA GLN A 279 12.62 10.38 -42.39
C GLN A 279 13.47 11.58 -42.86
N ARG A 280 14.28 12.17 -41.97
CA ARG A 280 15.27 13.21 -42.36
C ARG A 280 16.39 12.66 -43.25
N ALA A 281 16.85 11.42 -43.03
CA ALA A 281 17.80 10.77 -43.95
C ALA A 281 17.20 10.59 -45.35
N ALA A 282 15.98 10.04 -45.44
CA ALA A 282 15.24 9.90 -46.70
C ALA A 282 14.89 11.25 -47.37
N ALA A 283 14.87 12.36 -46.62
CA ALA A 283 14.75 13.71 -47.17
C ALA A 283 16.09 14.23 -47.75
N ARG A 284 17.23 13.91 -47.13
CA ARG A 284 18.57 14.24 -47.66
C ARG A 284 18.82 13.55 -49.00
N GLU A 285 18.47 12.27 -49.12
CA GLU A 285 18.56 11.51 -50.38
C GLU A 285 17.67 12.09 -51.48
N ALA A 286 16.39 12.37 -51.16
CA ALA A 286 15.47 13.00 -52.11
C ALA A 286 15.94 14.39 -52.55
N LEU A 287 16.59 15.16 -51.66
CA LEU A 287 17.14 16.48 -51.97
C LEU A 287 18.40 16.40 -52.85
N ALA A 288 19.22 15.35 -52.70
CA ALA A 288 20.31 15.07 -53.62
C ALA A 288 19.78 14.76 -55.03
N ALA A 289 18.80 13.84 -55.15
CA ALA A 289 18.17 13.51 -56.42
C ALA A 289 17.46 14.72 -57.09
N ALA A 290 16.87 15.62 -56.29
CA ALA A 290 16.29 16.87 -56.77
C ALA A 290 17.35 17.85 -57.30
N ARG A 291 18.52 17.91 -56.68
CA ARG A 291 19.67 18.73 -57.13
C ARG A 291 20.28 18.18 -58.42
N GLU A 292 20.49 16.88 -58.50
CA GLU A 292 20.96 16.21 -59.73
C GLU A 292 19.98 16.42 -60.90
N SER A 293 18.68 16.27 -60.64
CA SER A 293 17.64 16.52 -61.66
C SER A 293 17.58 17.99 -62.09
N TRP A 294 17.91 18.92 -61.19
CA TRP A 294 18.02 20.35 -61.49
C TRP A 294 19.34 20.72 -62.20
N GLN A 295 20.43 19.98 -61.95
CA GLN A 295 21.68 20.09 -62.68
C GLN A 295 21.50 19.57 -64.12
N ALA A 296 20.85 18.41 -64.30
CA ALA A 296 20.42 17.91 -65.61
C ALA A 296 19.47 18.89 -66.32
N ARG A 297 18.57 19.56 -65.59
CA ARG A 297 17.72 20.65 -66.12
C ARG A 297 18.56 21.81 -66.68
N TYR A 298 19.64 22.23 -66.01
CA TYR A 298 20.52 23.28 -66.54
C TYR A 298 21.31 22.83 -67.77
N ALA A 299 21.89 21.62 -67.75
CA ALA A 299 22.58 21.06 -68.90
C ALA A 299 21.65 20.96 -70.12
N ARG A 300 20.46 20.36 -69.94
CA ARG A 300 19.45 20.21 -70.99
C ARG A 300 18.99 21.56 -71.53
N HIS A 301 18.71 22.54 -70.66
CA HIS A 301 18.29 23.88 -71.08
C HIS A 301 19.36 24.65 -71.85
N LEU A 302 20.65 24.42 -71.56
CA LEU A 302 21.77 24.98 -72.32
C LEU A 302 21.97 24.28 -73.67
N VAL A 303 21.98 22.94 -73.69
CA VAL A 303 22.16 22.15 -74.93
C VAL A 303 20.97 22.30 -75.88
N ASP A 304 19.73 22.29 -75.36
CA ASP A 304 18.52 22.64 -76.14
C ASP A 304 18.66 24.05 -76.75
N GLY A 305 19.22 25.01 -76.00
CA GLY A 305 19.43 26.38 -76.48
C GLY A 305 20.53 26.50 -77.53
N ASP A 306 21.67 25.83 -77.35
CA ASP A 306 22.81 25.89 -78.27
C ASP A 306 22.55 25.11 -79.57
N ALA A 307 21.86 23.97 -79.47
CA ALA A 307 21.33 23.24 -80.61
C ALA A 307 20.28 24.09 -81.35
N ARG A 308 19.30 24.67 -80.64
CA ARG A 308 18.29 25.54 -81.25
C ARG A 308 18.90 26.79 -81.89
N ASN A 309 19.92 27.39 -81.31
CA ASN A 309 20.68 28.49 -81.91
C ASN A 309 21.42 28.07 -83.19
N SER A 310 21.99 26.86 -83.20
CA SER A 310 22.63 26.29 -84.39
C SER A 310 21.62 25.97 -85.49
N GLU A 311 20.45 25.43 -85.13
CA GLU A 311 19.29 25.26 -86.02
C GLU A 311 18.80 26.60 -86.56
N ILE A 312 18.62 27.63 -85.71
CA ILE A 312 18.21 28.98 -86.13
C ILE A 312 19.19 29.55 -87.16
N LEU A 313 20.49 29.46 -86.91
CA LEU A 313 21.52 29.94 -87.85
C LEU A 313 21.52 29.17 -89.18
N HIS A 314 21.20 27.87 -89.15
CA HIS A 314 21.08 27.06 -90.37
C HIS A 314 19.75 27.31 -91.11
N GLU A 315 18.63 27.38 -90.40
CA GLU A 315 17.31 27.79 -90.91
C GLU A 315 17.44 29.14 -91.60
N LEU A 316 17.96 30.19 -90.94
CA LEU A 316 18.12 31.53 -91.52
C LEU A 316 18.85 31.51 -92.87
N ALA A 317 19.87 30.66 -93.04
CA ALA A 317 20.57 30.49 -94.31
C ALA A 317 19.75 29.71 -95.37
N GLU A 318 19.02 28.66 -94.99
CA GLU A 318 18.12 27.94 -95.90
C GLU A 318 16.89 28.78 -96.31
N LEU A 319 16.34 29.58 -95.39
CA LEU A 319 15.19 30.45 -95.62
C LEU A 319 15.54 31.51 -96.66
N ASP A 320 16.72 32.15 -96.56
CA ASP A 320 17.22 33.13 -97.54
C ASP A 320 17.35 32.53 -98.96
N GLN A 321 17.73 31.25 -99.08
CA GLN A 321 17.72 30.57 -100.38
C GLN A 321 16.30 30.20 -100.84
N ARG A 322 15.43 29.73 -99.93
CA ARG A 322 14.08 29.26 -100.26
C ARG A 322 13.12 30.38 -100.64
N VAL A 323 13.25 31.60 -100.11
CA VAL A 323 12.45 32.76 -100.56
C VAL A 323 12.59 32.94 -102.07
N ALA A 324 13.82 33.01 -102.58
CA ALA A 324 14.11 33.26 -103.99
C ALA A 324 13.62 32.14 -104.94
N GLU A 325 13.49 30.89 -104.46
CA GLU A 325 12.96 29.78 -105.28
C GLU A 325 11.43 29.74 -105.36
N GLN A 326 10.72 30.20 -104.35
CA GLN A 326 9.26 30.00 -104.24
C GLN A 326 8.46 31.17 -104.83
N GLU A 327 9.03 32.39 -104.88
CA GLU A 327 8.45 33.54 -105.61
C GLU A 327 8.16 33.17 -107.07
N ALA A 328 9.10 32.47 -107.73
CA ALA A 328 8.98 32.04 -109.11
C ALA A 328 8.04 30.83 -109.35
N ARG A 329 7.57 30.15 -108.30
CA ARG A 329 6.65 29.00 -108.41
C ARG A 329 5.20 29.36 -108.08
N ARG A 330 5.01 30.29 -107.15
CA ARG A 330 3.71 30.86 -106.73
C ARG A 330 2.80 31.23 -107.92
N GLU A 331 3.33 32.09 -108.79
CA GLU A 331 2.62 32.73 -109.91
C GLU A 331 2.02 31.71 -110.90
N SER A 332 2.60 30.50 -110.99
CA SER A 332 2.09 29.42 -111.84
C SER A 332 0.85 28.72 -111.28
N VAL A 333 0.63 28.73 -109.96
CA VAL A 333 -0.45 27.96 -109.31
C VAL A 333 -1.63 28.85 -108.92
N ASP A 334 -1.40 30.16 -108.73
CA ASP A 334 -2.47 31.16 -108.60
C ASP A 334 -3.58 30.98 -109.67
N SER A 335 -3.18 30.67 -110.90
CA SER A 335 -4.05 30.54 -112.07
C SER A 335 -4.93 29.28 -112.14
N GLU A 336 -4.57 28.18 -111.47
CA GLU A 336 -5.34 26.91 -111.58
C GLU A 336 -6.48 26.78 -110.57
N ILE A 337 -6.44 27.54 -109.48
CA ILE A 337 -7.36 27.37 -108.33
C ILE A 337 -8.61 28.24 -108.42
N GLU A 338 -8.59 29.33 -109.16
CA GLU A 338 -9.78 30.17 -109.39
C GLU A 338 -10.91 29.41 -110.11
N ALA A 339 -10.62 28.25 -110.70
CA ALA A 339 -11.58 27.37 -111.36
C ALA A 339 -12.33 26.39 -110.43
N PHE A 340 -11.95 26.24 -109.14
CA PHE A 340 -12.43 25.15 -108.27
C PHE A 340 -13.33 25.56 -107.09
N GLY A 341 -13.53 26.85 -106.84
CA GLY A 341 -14.00 27.38 -105.55
C GLY A 341 -15.52 27.38 -105.28
N SER A 342 -16.25 26.28 -105.44
CA SER A 342 -17.71 26.27 -105.21
C SER A 342 -18.33 25.03 -104.54
N GLU A 343 -17.68 24.44 -103.52
CA GLU A 343 -18.30 23.37 -102.70
C GLU A 343 -17.77 23.33 -101.24
N GLU A 344 -18.22 24.29 -100.43
CA GLU A 344 -17.75 24.52 -99.05
C GLU A 344 -18.56 23.78 -97.97
N ASN A 345 -19.88 23.58 -98.19
CA ASN A 345 -20.79 23.02 -97.19
C ASN A 345 -20.41 21.60 -96.72
N LEU A 346 -19.88 20.75 -97.61
CA LEU A 346 -19.67 19.32 -97.34
C LEU A 346 -18.69 19.04 -96.18
N LEU A 347 -17.72 19.93 -95.93
CA LEU A 347 -16.74 19.75 -94.84
C LEU A 347 -17.34 19.95 -93.45
N ARG A 348 -18.31 20.87 -93.33
CA ARG A 348 -18.82 21.33 -92.03
C ARG A 348 -19.59 20.23 -91.31
N ASP A 349 -20.39 19.48 -92.05
CA ASP A 349 -21.25 18.43 -91.50
C ASP A 349 -20.41 17.26 -90.96
N VAL A 350 -19.40 16.79 -91.70
CA VAL A 350 -18.54 15.65 -91.30
C VAL A 350 -17.79 15.91 -89.99
N GLN A 351 -17.38 17.16 -89.74
CA GLN A 351 -16.70 17.52 -88.49
C GLN A 351 -17.65 17.52 -87.28
N LEU A 352 -18.92 17.89 -87.48
CA LEU A 352 -19.93 17.90 -86.42
C LEU A 352 -20.29 16.47 -85.98
N THR A 353 -20.52 15.56 -86.93
CA THR A 353 -20.94 14.17 -86.63
C THR A 353 -19.92 13.41 -85.77
N ARG A 354 -18.61 13.61 -86.02
CA ARG A 354 -17.54 12.98 -85.21
C ARG A 354 -17.51 13.50 -83.77
N GLN A 355 -17.66 14.82 -83.58
CA GLN A 355 -17.67 15.43 -82.24
C GLN A 355 -18.88 15.02 -81.41
N GLU A 356 -20.00 14.65 -82.04
CA GLU A 356 -21.20 14.18 -81.35
C GLU A 356 -21.01 12.75 -80.81
N ARG A 357 -20.51 11.83 -81.65
CA ARG A 357 -20.19 10.44 -81.26
C ARG A 357 -19.26 10.39 -80.03
N ASP A 358 -18.15 11.11 -80.08
CA ASP A 358 -17.09 10.99 -79.07
C ASP A 358 -17.52 11.55 -77.70
N LYS A 359 -18.44 12.52 -77.67
CA LYS A 359 -19.07 13.01 -76.42
C LYS A 359 -19.98 11.96 -75.78
N LEU A 360 -20.76 11.25 -76.59
CA LEU A 360 -21.69 10.23 -76.10
C LEU A 360 -20.92 8.98 -75.60
N ASP A 361 -19.87 8.56 -76.30
CA ASP A 361 -19.01 7.43 -75.89
C ASP A 361 -18.24 7.73 -74.58
N ALA A 362 -17.88 8.99 -74.33
CA ALA A 362 -17.29 9.41 -73.06
C ALA A 362 -18.31 9.35 -71.92
N ARG A 363 -19.57 9.75 -72.17
CA ARG A 363 -20.63 9.83 -71.14
C ARG A 363 -21.10 8.46 -70.64
N ASP A 364 -21.16 7.43 -71.48
CA ASP A 364 -21.48 6.07 -71.03
C ASP A 364 -20.42 5.53 -70.04
N ARG A 365 -19.13 5.77 -70.33
CA ARG A 365 -18.02 5.33 -69.47
C ARG A 365 -18.01 6.03 -68.11
N GLU A 366 -18.38 7.31 -68.08
CA GLU A 366 -18.54 8.08 -66.85
C GLU A 366 -19.65 7.47 -65.96
N LEU A 367 -20.79 7.12 -66.56
CA LEU A 367 -21.92 6.49 -65.86
C LEU A 367 -21.60 5.06 -65.40
N ASP A 368 -20.86 4.26 -66.19
CA ASP A 368 -20.40 2.91 -65.80
C ASP A 368 -19.51 2.93 -64.55
N LEU A 369 -18.57 3.87 -64.48
CA LEU A 369 -17.67 4.04 -63.33
C LEU A 369 -18.43 4.52 -62.09
N ALA A 370 -19.38 5.45 -62.25
CA ALA A 370 -20.24 5.91 -61.16
C ALA A 370 -21.10 4.76 -60.59
N GLN A 371 -21.74 3.97 -61.47
CA GLN A 371 -22.61 2.84 -61.09
C GLN A 371 -21.84 1.76 -60.30
N ARG A 372 -20.59 1.46 -60.67
CA ARG A 372 -19.72 0.54 -59.92
C ARG A 372 -19.41 1.06 -58.51
N SER A 373 -18.98 2.33 -58.41
CA SER A 373 -18.63 2.95 -57.12
C SER A 373 -19.81 2.98 -56.14
N VAL A 374 -21.02 3.28 -56.62
CA VAL A 374 -22.24 3.26 -55.80
C VAL A 374 -22.56 1.85 -55.29
N ARG A 375 -22.39 0.81 -56.12
CA ARG A 375 -22.63 -0.59 -55.72
C ARG A 375 -21.65 -1.09 -54.65
N GLU A 376 -20.36 -0.74 -54.74
CA GLU A 376 -19.36 -1.04 -53.71
C GLU A 376 -19.66 -0.34 -52.38
N GLN A 377 -20.10 0.92 -52.42
CA GLN A 377 -20.50 1.67 -51.22
C GLN A 377 -21.74 1.08 -50.55
N LEU A 378 -22.73 0.62 -51.34
CA LEU A 378 -23.93 -0.04 -50.85
C LEU A 378 -23.65 -1.36 -50.12
N GLU A 379 -22.70 -2.17 -50.60
CA GLU A 379 -22.33 -3.41 -49.90
C GLU A 379 -21.69 -3.11 -48.54
N ARG A 380 -20.74 -2.17 -48.48
CA ARG A 380 -20.07 -1.75 -47.25
C ARG A 380 -21.06 -1.25 -46.19
N LEU A 381 -21.90 -0.28 -46.55
CA LEU A 381 -22.92 0.26 -45.65
C LEU A 381 -23.95 -0.80 -45.24
N GLY A 382 -24.29 -1.74 -46.15
CA GLY A 382 -25.14 -2.89 -45.87
C GLY A 382 -24.53 -3.94 -44.93
N GLN A 383 -23.23 -3.92 -44.67
CA GLN A 383 -22.59 -4.68 -43.58
C GLN A 383 -22.60 -3.88 -42.27
N GLU A 384 -22.26 -2.60 -42.33
CA GLU A 384 -22.22 -1.66 -41.20
C GLU A 384 -23.59 -1.50 -40.50
N HIS A 385 -24.66 -1.28 -41.27
CA HIS A 385 -26.03 -1.18 -40.76
C HIS A 385 -26.47 -2.41 -39.94
N ARG A 386 -26.13 -3.62 -40.40
CA ARG A 386 -26.47 -4.86 -39.68
C ARG A 386 -25.75 -4.97 -38.34
N ARG A 387 -24.49 -4.55 -38.28
CA ARG A 387 -23.74 -4.49 -37.02
C ARG A 387 -24.35 -3.48 -36.05
N LEU A 388 -24.67 -2.27 -36.51
CA LEU A 388 -25.24 -1.22 -35.68
C LEU A 388 -26.61 -1.59 -35.09
N LEU A 389 -27.43 -2.35 -35.82
CA LEU A 389 -28.68 -2.92 -35.30
C LEU A 389 -28.47 -4.00 -34.22
N ASP A 390 -27.39 -4.77 -34.30
CA ASP A 390 -27.05 -5.78 -33.28
C ASP A 390 -26.43 -5.14 -32.02
N ASP A 391 -25.53 -4.17 -32.19
CA ASP A 391 -24.98 -3.34 -31.11
C ASP A 391 -26.11 -2.52 -30.42
N GLY A 392 -27.13 -2.11 -31.18
CA GLY A 392 -28.27 -1.32 -30.70
C GLY A 392 -29.33 -2.06 -29.87
N ARG A 393 -29.27 -3.39 -29.76
CA ARG A 393 -30.30 -4.21 -29.06
C ARG A 393 -30.48 -3.85 -27.58
N SER A 394 -29.45 -3.30 -26.93
CA SER A 394 -29.46 -2.93 -25.50
C SER A 394 -30.06 -1.55 -25.21
N ALA A 395 -30.57 -0.83 -26.22
CA ALA A 395 -31.14 0.51 -26.05
C ALA A 395 -32.47 0.51 -25.26
N ASP A 396 -33.14 -0.64 -25.14
CA ASP A 396 -34.34 -0.81 -24.30
C ASP A 396 -35.43 0.23 -24.63
N GLY A 397 -35.67 0.42 -25.94
CA GLY A 397 -36.68 1.35 -26.48
C GLY A 397 -36.32 2.84 -26.46
N ARG A 398 -35.15 3.24 -25.95
CA ARG A 398 -34.74 4.65 -25.83
C ARG A 398 -34.10 5.18 -27.10
N ASP A 399 -34.31 6.48 -27.36
CA ASP A 399 -33.46 7.26 -28.26
C ASP A 399 -32.22 7.79 -27.54
N LEU A 400 -31.34 8.46 -28.29
CA LEU A 400 -30.06 8.98 -27.77
C LEU A 400 -30.23 10.11 -26.75
N ALA A 401 -31.32 10.89 -26.80
CA ALA A 401 -31.56 11.98 -25.85
C ALA A 401 -32.02 11.41 -24.51
N ALA A 402 -33.05 10.54 -24.52
CA ALA A 402 -33.57 9.91 -23.30
C ALA A 402 -32.52 9.01 -22.61
N ALA A 403 -31.66 8.34 -23.37
CA ALA A 403 -30.55 7.57 -22.79
C ALA A 403 -29.44 8.45 -22.20
N ALA A 404 -29.12 9.59 -22.83
CA ALA A 404 -28.16 10.55 -22.27
C ALA A 404 -28.70 11.22 -21.00
N GLU A 405 -29.99 11.55 -20.95
CA GLU A 405 -30.66 12.09 -19.76
C GLU A 405 -30.62 11.07 -18.59
N GLU A 406 -30.97 9.80 -18.83
CA GLU A 406 -30.82 8.71 -17.83
C GLU A 406 -29.36 8.56 -17.35
N GLN A 407 -28.38 8.78 -18.22
CA GLN A 407 -26.96 8.72 -17.89
C GLN A 407 -26.49 9.93 -17.06
N GLU A 408 -26.99 11.13 -17.33
CA GLU A 408 -26.69 12.32 -16.53
C GLU A 408 -27.36 12.26 -15.15
N GLU A 409 -28.63 11.85 -15.06
CA GLU A 409 -29.32 11.58 -13.79
C GLU A 409 -28.58 10.53 -12.95
N ALA A 410 -28.21 9.39 -13.55
CA ALA A 410 -27.50 8.33 -12.84
C ALA A 410 -26.12 8.79 -12.33
N ARG A 411 -25.43 9.67 -13.08
CA ARG A 411 -24.14 10.26 -12.68
C ARG A 411 -24.28 11.30 -11.56
N ALA A 412 -25.32 12.13 -11.59
CA ALA A 412 -25.60 13.07 -10.50
C ALA A 412 -25.89 12.32 -9.18
N VAL A 413 -26.71 11.26 -9.24
CA VAL A 413 -26.98 10.37 -8.10
C VAL A 413 -25.72 9.64 -7.61
N LEU A 414 -24.80 9.26 -8.52
CA LEU A 414 -23.51 8.70 -8.14
C LEU A 414 -22.61 9.73 -7.42
N GLU A 415 -22.56 10.97 -7.88
CA GLU A 415 -21.79 12.05 -7.24
C GLU A 415 -22.34 12.38 -5.84
N GLU A 416 -23.67 12.45 -5.68
CA GLU A 416 -24.32 12.61 -4.37
C GLU A 416 -23.93 11.47 -3.42
N HIS A 417 -24.03 10.21 -3.84
CA HIS A 417 -23.67 9.07 -2.98
C HIS A 417 -22.16 8.95 -2.68
N ILE A 418 -21.28 9.47 -3.55
CA ILE A 418 -19.85 9.62 -3.23
C ILE A 418 -19.66 10.65 -2.10
N GLY A 419 -20.37 11.78 -2.17
CA GLY A 419 -20.38 12.78 -1.09
C GLY A 419 -20.89 12.22 0.24
N LEU A 420 -21.94 11.38 0.18
CA LEU A 420 -22.54 10.76 1.37
C LEU A 420 -21.65 9.69 2.02
N ASP A 421 -20.99 8.78 1.28
CA ASP A 421 -20.01 7.85 1.90
C ASP A 421 -18.80 8.61 2.45
N HIS A 422 -18.32 9.66 1.77
CA HIS A 422 -17.22 10.47 2.27
C HIS A 422 -17.59 11.19 3.59
N GLY A 423 -18.80 11.76 3.66
CA GLY A 423 -19.34 12.36 4.88
C GLY A 423 -19.50 11.34 6.01
N ALA A 424 -20.16 10.20 5.74
CA ALA A 424 -20.36 9.13 6.72
C ALA A 424 -19.04 8.55 7.23
N ARG A 425 -18.03 8.42 6.36
CA ARG A 425 -16.67 8.05 6.74
C ARG A 425 -16.02 9.09 7.66
N SER A 426 -16.13 10.38 7.35
CA SER A 426 -15.64 11.46 8.22
C SER A 426 -16.29 11.40 9.61
N TYR A 427 -17.59 11.10 9.70
CA TYR A 427 -18.27 10.89 10.97
C TYR A 427 -17.79 9.64 11.73
N VAL A 428 -17.46 8.53 11.05
CA VAL A 428 -16.84 7.35 11.70
C VAL A 428 -15.45 7.69 12.23
N ASP A 429 -14.63 8.41 11.45
CA ASP A 429 -13.28 8.83 11.85
C ASP A 429 -13.35 9.83 13.04
N GLN A 430 -14.32 10.75 13.05
CA GLN A 430 -14.61 11.65 14.18
C GLN A 430 -15.09 10.89 15.42
N ALA A 431 -16.12 10.05 15.33
CA ALA A 431 -16.64 9.28 16.47
C ALA A 431 -15.58 8.34 17.06
N THR A 432 -14.65 7.84 16.23
CA THR A 432 -13.49 7.06 16.68
C THR A 432 -12.49 7.92 17.47
N ALA A 433 -12.31 9.20 17.11
CA ALA A 433 -11.51 10.14 17.89
C ALA A 433 -12.19 10.54 19.22
N GLU A 434 -13.48 10.85 19.20
CA GLU A 434 -14.28 11.15 20.41
C GLU A 434 -14.27 9.99 21.41
N LEU A 435 -14.36 8.74 20.93
CA LEU A 435 -14.24 7.56 21.78
C LEU A 435 -12.85 7.44 22.42
N ARG A 436 -11.77 7.70 21.67
CA ARG A 436 -10.39 7.68 22.21
C ARG A 436 -10.16 8.79 23.23
N GLU A 437 -10.76 9.96 23.06
CA GLU A 437 -10.72 11.05 24.04
C GLU A 437 -11.46 10.67 25.35
N ALA A 438 -12.66 10.11 25.23
CA ALA A 438 -13.43 9.65 26.39
C ALA A 438 -12.74 8.47 27.12
N GLU A 439 -12.13 7.54 26.38
CA GLU A 439 -11.40 6.42 26.95
C GLU A 439 -10.07 6.83 27.60
N SER A 440 -9.35 7.82 27.06
CA SER A 440 -8.13 8.35 27.68
C SER A 440 -8.40 9.11 28.98
N GLY A 441 -9.55 9.79 29.08
CA GLY A 441 -9.87 10.70 30.18
C GLY A 441 -9.19 12.07 30.06
N GLN A 442 -8.48 12.32 28.96
CA GLN A 442 -7.89 13.62 28.64
C GLN A 442 -8.90 14.41 27.81
N THR A 443 -9.94 14.95 28.46
CA THR A 443 -11.09 15.51 27.73
C THR A 443 -11.11 17.04 27.71
N VAL A 444 -11.42 17.61 26.53
CA VAL A 444 -11.50 19.04 26.12
C VAL A 444 -10.28 19.92 26.45
N SER A 445 -9.83 19.89 27.69
CA SER A 445 -8.72 20.64 28.28
C SER A 445 -7.47 19.78 28.44
N ALA A 446 -7.25 18.83 27.52
CA ALA A 446 -6.11 17.93 27.53
C ALA A 446 -4.74 18.65 27.50
N PRO A 447 -4.53 19.69 26.64
CA PRO A 447 -3.27 20.43 26.65
C PRO A 447 -2.99 21.14 27.97
N GLN A 448 -4.03 21.71 28.60
CA GLN A 448 -3.93 22.43 29.87
C GLN A 448 -3.62 21.48 31.04
N GLN A 449 -4.27 20.31 31.08
CA GLN A 449 -3.92 19.25 32.03
C GLN A 449 -2.47 18.80 31.83
N GLN A 450 -2.04 18.56 30.59
CA GLN A 450 -0.67 18.16 30.30
C GLN A 450 0.37 19.24 30.68
N VAL A 451 0.05 20.54 30.56
CA VAL A 451 0.90 21.63 31.07
C VAL A 451 1.04 21.59 32.59
N LEU A 452 -0.07 21.36 33.31
CA LEU A 452 -0.08 21.28 34.77
C LEU A 452 0.66 20.02 35.27
N GLU A 453 0.45 18.87 34.65
CA GLU A 453 1.19 17.63 34.90
C GLU A 453 2.69 17.80 34.66
N ASN A 454 3.09 18.46 33.57
CA ASN A 454 4.49 18.79 33.28
C ASN A 454 5.10 19.79 34.29
N ALA A 455 4.28 20.63 34.93
CA ALA A 455 4.68 21.50 36.04
C ALA A 455 4.68 20.79 37.40
N GLY A 456 4.30 19.50 37.46
CA GLY A 456 4.25 18.69 38.69
C GLY A 456 3.00 18.91 39.55
N ILE A 457 1.94 19.52 39.00
CA ILE A 457 0.71 19.87 39.71
C ILE A 457 -0.32 18.74 39.52
N GLU A 458 -0.90 18.24 40.62
CA GLU A 458 -2.02 17.31 40.53
C GLU A 458 -3.27 18.03 39.99
N CYS A 459 -3.82 17.52 38.90
CA CYS A 459 -5.00 18.09 38.26
C CYS A 459 -5.93 17.03 37.63
N GLY A 460 -7.09 17.49 37.15
CA GLY A 460 -7.95 16.72 36.24
C GLY A 460 -9.20 17.48 35.80
N ALA A 461 -9.86 17.03 34.73
CA ALA A 461 -11.08 17.67 34.20
C ALA A 461 -12.25 17.60 35.20
N LEU A 462 -12.96 18.72 35.42
CA LEU A 462 -14.15 18.76 36.28
C LEU A 462 -15.21 17.74 35.87
N THR A 463 -15.42 17.57 34.57
CA THR A 463 -16.43 16.69 33.97
C THR A 463 -16.17 15.22 34.24
N ASP A 464 -14.90 14.80 34.33
CA ASP A 464 -14.53 13.41 34.58
C ASP A 464 -14.31 13.13 36.09
N ILE A 465 -14.00 14.15 36.89
CA ILE A 465 -13.95 14.10 38.36
C ILE A 465 -15.37 14.15 38.98
N THR A 466 -16.36 14.75 38.31
CA THR A 466 -17.73 14.86 38.87
C THR A 466 -18.56 13.60 38.60
N GLU A 467 -19.01 12.95 39.67
CA GLU A 467 -20.04 11.91 39.63
C GLU A 467 -21.43 12.52 39.89
N LEU A 468 -22.40 12.20 39.04
CA LEU A 468 -23.75 12.77 39.06
C LEU A 468 -24.78 11.70 38.73
N SER A 469 -25.85 11.58 39.53
CA SER A 469 -26.89 10.58 39.27
C SER A 469 -27.86 11.01 38.17
N VAL A 470 -28.43 10.03 37.46
CA VAL A 470 -29.38 10.27 36.34
C VAL A 470 -30.59 11.12 36.75
N LYS A 471 -30.99 11.10 38.03
CA LYS A 471 -32.10 11.93 38.54
C LYS A 471 -31.73 13.40 38.67
N ASP A 472 -30.46 13.69 38.92
CA ASP A 472 -29.95 15.01 39.27
C ASP A 472 -29.41 15.76 38.04
N ARG A 473 -29.12 15.02 36.95
CA ARG A 473 -28.69 15.56 35.64
C ARG A 473 -29.48 16.79 35.18
N ALA A 474 -30.80 16.72 35.21
CA ALA A 474 -31.69 17.77 34.72
C ALA A 474 -31.61 19.10 35.51
N GLU A 475 -31.08 19.08 36.74
CA GLU A 475 -30.84 20.28 37.56
C GLU A 475 -29.37 20.70 37.55
N TRP A 476 -28.43 19.76 37.49
CA TRP A 476 -27.01 20.02 37.71
C TRP A 476 -26.16 20.17 36.46
N GLU A 477 -26.49 19.51 35.35
CA GLU A 477 -25.77 19.71 34.09
C GLU A 477 -25.88 21.15 33.57
N PRO A 478 -27.06 21.82 33.54
CA PRO A 478 -27.13 23.25 33.19
C PRO A 478 -26.28 24.16 34.11
N ARG A 479 -26.08 23.78 35.39
CA ARG A 479 -25.22 24.52 36.33
C ARG A 479 -23.73 24.29 36.07
N LEU A 480 -23.35 23.08 35.66
CA LEU A 480 -21.96 22.68 35.44
C LEU A 480 -21.46 23.01 34.02
N ALA A 481 -22.36 23.18 33.04
CA ALA A 481 -22.02 23.45 31.64
C ALA A 481 -21.06 24.63 31.39
N PRO A 482 -21.13 25.79 32.09
CA PRO A 482 -20.14 26.87 31.96
C PRO A 482 -18.73 26.49 32.42
N TYR A 483 -18.62 25.43 33.22
CA TYR A 483 -17.39 24.91 33.80
C TYR A 483 -16.93 23.59 33.15
N ARG A 484 -17.53 23.19 32.01
CA ARG A 484 -17.25 21.92 31.31
C ARG A 484 -15.77 21.73 30.94
N GLU A 485 -15.05 22.84 30.76
CA GLU A 485 -13.64 22.89 30.35
C GLU A 485 -12.71 23.20 31.54
N ALA A 486 -13.27 23.43 32.73
CA ALA A 486 -12.48 23.80 33.91
C ALA A 486 -11.67 22.61 34.43
N VAL A 487 -10.41 22.89 34.81
CA VAL A 487 -9.53 21.90 35.45
C VAL A 487 -9.55 22.10 36.95
N VAL A 488 -9.69 21.00 37.67
CA VAL A 488 -9.63 20.94 39.13
C VAL A 488 -8.16 20.86 39.55
N VAL A 489 -7.78 21.66 40.53
CA VAL A 489 -6.45 21.65 41.18
C VAL A 489 -6.63 21.81 42.69
N ALA A 490 -5.60 21.49 43.50
CA ALA A 490 -5.63 21.82 44.91
C ALA A 490 -5.67 23.35 45.12
N ALA A 491 -6.35 23.81 46.17
CA ALA A 491 -6.44 25.25 46.49
C ALA A 491 -5.05 25.91 46.68
N ASP A 492 -4.11 25.18 47.27
CA ASP A 492 -2.76 25.66 47.57
C ASP A 492 -1.90 25.84 46.30
N ASP A 493 -2.05 24.95 45.32
CA ASP A 493 -1.34 25.01 44.02
C ASP A 493 -1.93 26.02 43.04
N SER A 494 -3.09 26.62 43.37
CA SER A 494 -3.86 27.45 42.42
C SER A 494 -3.10 28.66 41.86
N ALA A 495 -2.11 29.19 42.58
CA ALA A 495 -1.27 30.29 42.09
C ALA A 495 -0.17 29.79 41.12
N LEU A 496 0.39 28.60 41.39
CA LEU A 496 1.39 27.96 40.54
C LEU A 496 0.75 27.50 39.22
N ALA A 497 -0.45 26.90 39.30
CA ALA A 497 -1.25 26.49 38.15
C ALA A 497 -1.62 27.66 37.23
N ALA A 498 -1.98 28.82 37.81
CA ALA A 498 -2.28 30.03 37.05
C ALA A 498 -1.05 30.58 36.30
N SER A 499 0.15 30.54 36.91
CA SER A 499 1.39 30.90 36.21
C SER A 499 1.67 29.91 35.08
N ALA A 500 1.72 28.60 35.37
CA ALA A 500 2.07 27.57 34.39
C ALA A 500 1.20 27.61 33.12
N LEU A 501 -0.11 27.83 33.27
CA LEU A 501 -1.02 28.00 32.13
C LEU A 501 -0.81 29.33 31.39
N SER A 502 -0.55 30.43 32.10
CA SER A 502 -0.25 31.73 31.49
C SER A 502 1.06 31.70 30.70
N ASP A 503 2.12 31.12 31.29
CA ASP A 503 3.45 30.99 30.71
C ASP A 503 3.45 30.03 29.49
N ALA A 504 2.58 29.02 29.49
CA ALA A 504 2.33 28.14 28.35
C ALA A 504 1.35 28.71 27.29
N GLY A 505 0.83 29.92 27.48
CA GLY A 505 -0.01 30.60 26.48
C GLY A 505 -1.51 30.30 26.53
N TYR A 506 -2.05 29.89 27.68
CA TYR A 506 -3.48 29.63 27.91
C TYR A 506 -4.16 30.67 28.85
N PRO A 507 -4.19 31.97 28.50
CA PRO A 507 -4.86 32.99 29.31
C PRO A 507 -6.39 32.84 29.28
N GLY A 508 -7.05 33.23 30.36
CA GLY A 508 -8.52 33.20 30.48
C GLY A 508 -9.13 31.84 30.83
N PHE A 509 -8.30 30.82 31.03
CA PHE A 509 -8.73 29.47 31.39
C PHE A 509 -9.25 29.35 32.84
N LEU A 510 -10.21 28.45 33.09
CA LEU A 510 -10.87 28.30 34.39
C LEU A 510 -10.23 27.19 35.25
N LEU A 511 -9.80 27.56 36.47
CA LEU A 511 -9.32 26.64 37.50
C LEU A 511 -10.32 26.54 38.65
N ILE A 512 -10.59 25.31 39.11
CA ILE A 512 -11.46 25.03 40.26
C ILE A 512 -10.61 24.53 41.43
N GLN A 513 -10.67 25.27 42.54
CA GLN A 513 -9.92 24.99 43.76
C GLN A 513 -10.63 23.94 44.62
N ALA A 514 -10.14 22.71 44.58
CA ALA A 514 -10.53 21.63 45.48
C ALA A 514 -9.85 21.77 46.86
N ASN A 515 -10.29 20.95 47.82
CA ASN A 515 -9.66 20.77 49.14
C ASN A 515 -9.65 22.02 50.06
N ARG A 516 -10.47 23.04 49.76
CA ARG A 516 -10.61 24.24 50.60
C ARG A 516 -10.96 23.89 52.06
N PRO A 517 -10.24 24.43 53.07
CA PRO A 517 -10.42 24.06 54.47
C PRO A 517 -11.70 24.66 55.09
N GLY A 518 -12.21 24.00 56.14
CA GLY A 518 -13.33 24.50 56.96
C GLY A 518 -14.74 24.27 56.39
N VAL A 519 -14.87 23.51 55.30
CA VAL A 519 -16.12 23.33 54.55
C VAL A 519 -16.89 22.10 55.04
N ALA A 520 -18.21 22.22 55.18
CA ALA A 520 -19.09 21.09 55.50
C ALA A 520 -19.39 20.25 54.25
N ALA A 521 -19.44 18.92 54.40
CA ALA A 521 -19.70 18.01 53.29
C ALA A 521 -21.06 18.27 52.61
N PHE A 522 -21.07 18.34 51.29
CA PHE A 522 -22.25 18.63 50.50
C PHE A 522 -23.21 17.42 50.47
N LYS A 523 -24.53 17.67 50.45
CA LYS A 523 -25.56 16.62 50.59
C LYS A 523 -26.72 16.86 49.63
N GLY A 524 -26.96 15.89 48.73
CA GLY A 524 -28.10 15.90 47.81
C GLY A 524 -27.79 16.52 46.44
N GLY A 525 -26.67 16.16 45.84
CA GLY A 525 -26.27 16.60 44.49
C GLY A 525 -24.98 15.88 44.05
N PRO A 526 -24.21 16.43 43.09
CA PRO A 526 -22.97 15.82 42.61
C PRO A 526 -21.93 15.59 43.71
N SER A 527 -21.08 14.60 43.48
CA SER A 527 -19.93 14.23 44.33
C SER A 527 -18.65 14.13 43.50
N SER A 528 -17.50 14.09 44.17
CA SER A 528 -16.23 13.83 43.50
C SER A 528 -15.95 12.33 43.42
N ALA A 529 -15.72 11.83 42.20
CA ALA A 529 -15.25 10.48 41.93
C ALA A 529 -13.77 10.29 42.34
N ASP A 530 -12.96 11.36 42.28
CA ASP A 530 -11.56 11.32 42.67
C ASP A 530 -11.38 11.74 44.14
N LYS A 531 -10.92 10.79 44.95
CA LYS A 531 -10.64 10.94 46.39
C LYS A 531 -9.61 12.04 46.69
N ARG A 532 -8.78 12.43 45.72
CA ARG A 532 -7.79 13.51 45.84
C ARG A 532 -8.42 14.91 45.86
N PHE A 533 -9.58 15.10 45.24
CA PHE A 533 -10.18 16.42 45.03
C PHE A 533 -11.55 16.55 45.71
N LYS A 534 -11.63 17.25 46.84
CA LYS A 534 -12.89 17.57 47.52
C LYS A 534 -13.50 18.83 46.92
N LEU A 535 -14.65 18.67 46.28
CA LEU A 535 -15.39 19.71 45.54
C LEU A 535 -16.62 20.25 46.28
N ASP A 536 -16.86 19.82 47.53
CA ASP A 536 -18.03 20.22 48.34
C ASP A 536 -18.27 21.73 48.38
N ALA A 537 -17.19 22.52 48.49
CA ALA A 537 -17.24 23.98 48.49
C ALA A 537 -17.74 24.57 47.16
N PHE A 538 -17.34 23.96 46.05
CA PHE A 538 -17.71 24.39 44.70
C PHE A 538 -19.17 24.03 44.43
N PHE A 539 -19.59 22.80 44.71
CA PHE A 539 -20.99 22.38 44.53
C PHE A 539 -21.96 23.13 45.46
N ALA A 540 -21.59 23.38 46.71
CA ALA A 540 -22.40 24.18 47.63
C ALA A 540 -22.57 25.63 47.15
N ALA A 541 -21.48 26.31 46.78
CA ALA A 541 -21.53 27.69 46.28
C ALA A 541 -22.25 27.80 44.92
N LEU A 542 -22.19 26.76 44.08
CA LEU A 542 -22.92 26.71 42.83
C LEU A 542 -24.42 26.52 43.07
N ALA A 543 -24.83 25.65 44.01
CA ALA A 543 -26.24 25.50 44.41
C ALA A 543 -26.84 26.77 45.02
N GLU A 544 -26.07 27.50 45.85
CA GLU A 544 -26.53 28.75 46.47
C GLU A 544 -26.73 29.88 45.45
N ARG A 545 -25.91 29.92 44.39
CA ARG A 545 -25.98 30.97 43.35
C ARG A 545 -27.02 30.70 42.25
N SER A 546 -27.46 29.46 42.05
CA SER A 546 -28.22 29.07 40.87
C SER A 546 -29.62 28.50 41.15
N ALA A 547 -30.63 29.26 40.74
CA ALA A 547 -31.99 28.75 40.59
C ALA A 547 -32.07 27.80 39.36
N LYS A 548 -33.14 27.01 39.28
CA LYS A 548 -33.29 25.85 38.38
C LYS A 548 -32.80 26.05 36.92
N GLU A 549 -33.05 27.21 36.32
CA GLU A 549 -32.66 27.55 34.95
C GLU A 549 -31.70 28.77 34.89
N VAL A 550 -31.45 29.43 36.03
CA VAL A 550 -30.67 30.67 36.14
C VAL A 550 -29.39 30.38 36.93
N ILE A 551 -28.24 30.41 36.25
CA ILE A 551 -26.93 30.07 36.84
C ILE A 551 -26.46 31.17 37.80
N ASP A 552 -26.75 32.42 37.47
CA ASP A 552 -26.44 33.58 38.30
C ASP A 552 -27.48 34.68 38.03
N GLU A 553 -28.39 34.89 38.98
CA GLU A 553 -29.49 35.86 38.86
C GLU A 553 -28.98 37.30 38.89
N ALA A 554 -27.89 37.58 39.62
CA ALA A 554 -27.30 38.91 39.72
C ALA A 554 -26.54 39.33 38.45
N ALA A 555 -25.96 38.37 37.72
CA ALA A 555 -25.34 38.55 36.42
C ALA A 555 -26.31 38.35 35.24
N GLY A 556 -27.54 37.87 35.48
CA GLY A 556 -28.56 37.62 34.46
C GLY A 556 -28.27 36.41 33.56
N VAL A 557 -27.51 35.42 34.05
CA VAL A 557 -27.04 34.28 33.26
C VAL A 557 -28.02 33.10 33.37
N VAL A 558 -28.54 32.66 32.22
CA VAL A 558 -29.50 31.54 32.08
C VAL A 558 -28.84 30.39 31.32
N SER A 559 -29.11 29.15 31.74
CA SER A 559 -28.63 27.94 31.06
C SER A 559 -29.76 27.18 30.40
N VAL A 560 -29.56 26.73 29.17
CA VAL A 560 -30.46 25.75 28.53
C VAL A 560 -29.93 24.35 28.86
N GLY A 561 -30.64 23.65 29.75
CA GLY A 561 -30.35 22.26 30.10
C GLY A 561 -30.94 21.26 29.10
N GLN A 562 -31.25 20.04 29.58
CA GLN A 562 -31.74 18.91 28.78
C GLN A 562 -30.72 18.34 27.78
N PHE A 563 -29.48 18.14 28.23
CA PHE A 563 -28.48 17.40 27.45
C PHE A 563 -28.95 15.96 27.22
N GLU A 564 -29.00 15.53 25.95
CA GLU A 564 -29.42 14.17 25.57
C GLU A 564 -28.51 13.10 26.20
N GLU A 565 -27.22 13.43 26.30
CA GLU A 565 -26.18 12.60 26.91
C GLU A 565 -25.55 13.26 28.15
N ALA A 566 -24.91 12.45 28.99
CA ALA A 566 -24.29 12.93 30.22
C ALA A 566 -23.02 13.74 29.94
N ILE A 567 -22.99 14.99 30.42
CA ILE A 567 -21.80 15.86 30.29
C ILE A 567 -20.77 15.63 31.42
N THR A 568 -21.10 14.79 32.40
CA THR A 568 -20.27 14.42 33.55
C THR A 568 -20.23 12.90 33.76
N GLY A 569 -19.12 12.39 34.27
CA GLY A 569 -18.93 10.98 34.62
C GLY A 569 -18.36 10.16 33.46
N ARG A 570 -17.07 9.79 33.57
CA ARG A 570 -16.27 9.13 32.53
C ARG A 570 -16.96 7.91 31.89
N THR A 571 -17.55 7.03 32.69
CA THR A 571 -18.23 5.81 32.20
C THR A 571 -19.39 6.13 31.25
N ALA A 572 -20.26 7.08 31.63
CA ALA A 572 -21.41 7.46 30.82
C ALA A 572 -21.00 8.14 29.50
N ARG A 573 -19.89 8.89 29.51
CA ARG A 573 -19.29 9.49 28.30
C ARG A 573 -18.69 8.45 27.36
N ILE A 574 -18.03 7.41 27.87
CA ILE A 574 -17.51 6.30 27.06
C ILE A 574 -18.68 5.52 26.43
N GLU A 575 -19.73 5.20 27.18
CA GLU A 575 -20.94 4.54 26.64
C GLU A 575 -21.63 5.39 25.55
N ALA A 576 -21.70 6.71 25.75
CA ALA A 576 -22.20 7.65 24.75
C ALA A 576 -21.36 7.65 23.45
N ALA A 577 -20.04 7.78 23.57
CA ALA A 577 -19.13 7.77 22.42
C ALA A 577 -19.14 6.44 21.65
N ARG A 578 -19.29 5.30 22.35
CA ARG A 578 -19.46 3.98 21.69
C ARG A 578 -20.74 3.92 20.85
N ARG A 579 -21.87 4.42 21.35
CA ARG A 579 -23.13 4.46 20.59
C ARG A 579 -23.05 5.39 19.38
N ARG A 580 -22.34 6.53 19.47
CA ARG A 580 -22.03 7.37 18.29
C ARG A 580 -21.26 6.57 17.22
N LEU A 581 -20.23 5.84 17.63
CA LEU A 581 -19.40 5.06 16.72
C LEU A 581 -20.20 3.92 16.06
N GLU A 582 -21.03 3.20 16.82
CA GLU A 582 -21.93 2.18 16.29
C GLU A 582 -22.90 2.76 15.25
N ALA A 583 -23.59 3.86 15.56
CA ALA A 583 -24.51 4.53 14.64
C ALA A 583 -23.80 5.11 13.39
N ALA A 584 -22.60 5.66 13.54
CA ALA A 584 -21.81 6.15 12.39
C ALA A 584 -21.37 5.02 11.46
N VAL A 585 -21.00 3.86 12.03
CA VAL A 585 -20.64 2.66 11.25
C VAL A 585 -21.85 2.08 10.52
N GLU A 586 -23.04 2.06 11.14
CA GLU A 586 -24.29 1.66 10.50
C GLU A 586 -24.67 2.60 9.35
N ALA A 587 -24.71 3.92 9.59
CA ALA A 587 -24.99 4.92 8.56
C ALA A 587 -24.00 4.87 7.38
N ARG A 588 -22.72 4.56 7.64
CA ARG A 588 -21.73 4.35 6.57
C ARG A 588 -21.98 3.06 5.79
N ALA A 589 -22.42 1.98 6.43
CA ALA A 589 -22.78 0.75 5.74
C ALA A 589 -23.97 0.97 4.78
N GLU A 590 -24.97 1.77 5.19
CA GLU A 590 -26.08 2.19 4.32
C GLU A 590 -25.59 3.06 3.14
N ALA A 591 -24.78 4.09 3.41
CA ALA A 591 -24.22 4.97 2.37
C ALA A 591 -23.38 4.19 1.33
N SER A 592 -22.54 3.26 1.78
CA SER A 592 -21.74 2.39 0.91
C SER A 592 -22.62 1.44 0.08
N ALA A 593 -23.71 0.91 0.64
CA ALA A 593 -24.65 0.07 -0.09
C ALA A 593 -25.46 0.86 -1.14
N ALA A 594 -25.77 2.13 -0.89
CA ALA A 594 -26.39 3.02 -1.86
C ALA A 594 -25.43 3.40 -3.00
N LEU A 595 -24.16 3.67 -2.67
CA LEU A 595 -23.10 3.96 -3.64
C LEU A 595 -22.89 2.84 -4.67
N GLU A 596 -22.88 1.58 -4.25
CA GLU A 596 -22.78 0.43 -5.18
C GLU A 596 -24.03 0.31 -6.08
N GLN A 597 -25.22 0.62 -5.58
CA GLN A 597 -26.43 0.66 -6.42
C GLN A 597 -26.37 1.80 -7.45
N ALA A 598 -25.83 2.96 -7.09
CA ALA A 598 -25.65 4.07 -8.02
C ALA A 598 -24.63 3.73 -9.13
N ARG A 599 -23.51 3.07 -8.77
CA ARG A 599 -22.51 2.55 -9.74
C ARG A 599 -23.15 1.61 -10.76
N ALA A 600 -23.95 0.64 -10.29
CA ALA A 600 -24.65 -0.30 -11.16
C ALA A 600 -25.66 0.39 -12.11
N ARG A 601 -26.34 1.45 -11.65
CA ARG A 601 -27.22 2.27 -12.51
C ARG A 601 -26.46 3.02 -13.60
N VAL A 602 -25.31 3.62 -13.29
CA VAL A 602 -24.46 4.28 -14.31
C VAL A 602 -23.98 3.27 -15.35
N GLU A 603 -23.49 2.09 -14.96
CA GLU A 603 -23.09 1.03 -15.91
C GLU A 603 -24.27 0.57 -16.80
N GLN A 604 -25.50 0.56 -16.28
CA GLN A 604 -26.70 0.25 -17.07
C GLN A 604 -27.05 1.39 -18.06
N ALA A 605 -27.04 2.64 -17.60
CA ALA A 605 -27.33 3.80 -18.43
C ALA A 605 -26.29 3.98 -19.55
N GLU A 606 -25.00 3.82 -19.27
CA GLU A 606 -23.93 3.94 -20.28
C GLU A 606 -24.06 2.90 -21.41
N ARG A 607 -24.48 1.67 -21.09
CA ARG A 607 -24.81 0.65 -22.10
C ARG A 607 -26.05 1.02 -22.94
N ARG A 608 -27.07 1.63 -22.32
CA ARG A 608 -28.25 2.14 -23.03
C ARG A 608 -27.87 3.28 -23.97
N THR A 609 -27.06 4.25 -23.54
CA THR A 609 -26.60 5.37 -24.40
C THR A 609 -25.75 4.88 -25.57
N ALA A 610 -24.85 3.92 -25.34
CA ALA A 610 -24.05 3.32 -26.41
C ALA A 610 -24.94 2.62 -27.47
N ALA A 611 -25.92 1.85 -27.03
CA ALA A 611 -26.85 1.16 -27.93
C ALA A 611 -27.83 2.12 -28.63
N ALA A 612 -28.36 3.13 -27.93
CA ALA A 612 -29.21 4.15 -28.52
C ALA A 612 -28.46 4.99 -29.57
N ARG A 613 -27.17 5.27 -29.36
CA ARG A 613 -26.29 5.86 -30.38
C ARG A 613 -26.13 4.96 -31.59
N ALA A 614 -25.92 3.65 -31.39
CA ALA A 614 -25.83 2.69 -32.48
C ALA A 614 -27.11 2.63 -33.33
N LEU A 615 -28.30 2.69 -32.69
CA LEU A 615 -29.58 2.79 -33.41
C LEU A 615 -29.74 4.12 -34.19
N GLY A 616 -29.28 5.25 -33.62
CA GLY A 616 -29.24 6.53 -34.33
C GLY A 616 -28.40 6.45 -35.60
N THR A 617 -27.15 6.01 -35.48
CA THR A 617 -26.25 5.83 -36.63
C THR A 617 -26.74 4.75 -37.60
N ALA A 618 -27.47 3.73 -37.14
CA ALA A 618 -28.13 2.78 -38.04
C ALA A 618 -29.17 3.48 -38.93
N SER A 619 -29.94 4.44 -38.38
CA SER A 619 -30.88 5.25 -39.16
C SER A 619 -30.16 6.11 -40.22
N ASP A 620 -29.08 6.81 -39.83
CA ASP A 620 -28.28 7.64 -40.74
C ASP A 620 -27.70 6.82 -41.91
N VAL A 621 -27.20 5.61 -41.61
CA VAL A 621 -26.66 4.67 -42.61
C VAL A 621 -27.79 4.10 -43.49
N GLN A 622 -28.97 3.83 -42.93
CA GLN A 622 -30.13 3.36 -43.69
C GLN A 622 -30.67 4.43 -44.66
N GLU A 623 -30.66 5.72 -44.29
CA GLU A 623 -30.96 6.82 -45.21
C GLU A 623 -29.92 6.92 -46.34
N GLN A 624 -28.63 6.81 -46.03
CA GLN A 624 -27.56 6.76 -47.04
C GLN A 624 -27.71 5.58 -48.01
N ILE A 625 -28.10 4.40 -47.50
CA ILE A 625 -28.39 3.21 -48.34
C ILE A 625 -29.57 3.47 -49.28
N LEU A 626 -30.62 4.19 -48.83
CA LEU A 626 -31.75 4.54 -49.68
C LEU A 626 -31.36 5.56 -50.76
N ALA A 627 -30.63 6.61 -50.41
CA ALA A 627 -30.14 7.61 -51.36
C ALA A 627 -29.19 7.02 -52.41
N LEU A 628 -28.28 6.12 -52.01
CA LEU A 628 -27.38 5.43 -52.94
C LEU A 628 -28.09 4.44 -53.85
N ARG A 629 -29.18 3.79 -53.40
CA ARG A 629 -30.04 2.98 -54.29
C ARG A 629 -30.70 3.85 -55.35
N GLU A 630 -31.29 4.98 -54.95
CA GLU A 630 -31.89 5.92 -55.91
C GLU A 630 -30.85 6.45 -56.91
N ALA A 631 -29.60 6.68 -56.47
CA ALA A 631 -28.50 7.06 -57.36
C ALA A 631 -28.11 5.95 -58.35
N ASN A 632 -28.00 4.68 -57.91
CA ASN A 632 -27.80 3.55 -58.83
C ASN A 632 -28.90 3.50 -59.88
N ASP A 633 -30.16 3.57 -59.45
CA ASP A 633 -31.32 3.41 -60.32
C ASP A 633 -31.41 4.56 -61.34
N ARG A 634 -31.07 5.80 -60.95
CA ARG A 634 -30.92 6.93 -61.88
C ARG A 634 -29.81 6.67 -62.90
N HIS A 635 -28.62 6.23 -62.48
CA HIS A 635 -27.52 5.91 -63.40
C HIS A 635 -27.84 4.76 -64.36
N GLU A 636 -28.63 3.78 -63.93
CA GLU A 636 -29.10 2.68 -64.78
C GLU A 636 -30.05 3.19 -65.87
N ASN A 637 -31.05 4.02 -65.50
CA ASN A 637 -31.97 4.66 -66.44
C ASN A 637 -31.26 5.64 -67.42
N ASP A 638 -30.28 6.42 -66.94
CA ASP A 638 -29.51 7.36 -67.78
C ASP A 638 -28.73 6.64 -68.89
N ARG A 639 -28.22 5.43 -68.63
CA ARG A 639 -27.49 4.62 -69.61
C ARG A 639 -28.41 3.96 -70.62
N ASP A 640 -29.54 3.40 -70.18
CA ASP A 640 -30.55 2.84 -71.07
C ASP A 640 -31.13 3.90 -72.03
N ALA A 641 -31.27 5.15 -71.57
CA ALA A 641 -31.67 6.28 -72.40
C ALA A 641 -30.58 6.73 -73.40
N LEU A 642 -29.29 6.60 -73.03
CA LEU A 642 -28.15 7.01 -73.85
C LEU A 642 -27.84 6.00 -74.98
N ALA A 643 -28.06 4.71 -74.75
CA ALA A 643 -27.71 3.61 -75.66
C ALA A 643 -28.18 3.79 -77.13
N PRO A 644 -29.46 4.12 -77.45
CA PRO A 644 -29.90 4.26 -78.84
C PRO A 644 -29.28 5.48 -79.54
N ALA A 645 -29.04 6.58 -78.82
CA ALA A 645 -28.42 7.78 -79.38
C ALA A 645 -26.93 7.52 -79.72
N LEU A 646 -26.22 6.81 -78.83
CA LEU A 646 -24.84 6.42 -79.04
C LEU A 646 -24.66 5.50 -80.25
N GLN A 647 -25.59 4.58 -80.50
CA GLN A 647 -25.57 3.71 -81.68
C GLN A 647 -25.76 4.51 -82.98
N ALA A 648 -26.78 5.38 -83.05
CA ALA A 648 -27.03 6.20 -84.22
C ALA A 648 -25.86 7.16 -84.56
N ALA A 649 -25.21 7.73 -83.54
CA ALA A 649 -24.04 8.60 -83.73
C ALA A 649 -22.82 7.84 -84.30
N LYS A 650 -22.65 6.55 -83.98
CA LYS A 650 -21.59 5.69 -84.53
C LYS A 650 -21.81 5.43 -86.02
N GLU A 651 -23.01 4.98 -86.40
CA GLU A 651 -23.37 4.69 -87.79
C GLU A 651 -23.28 5.95 -88.69
N SER A 652 -23.72 7.11 -88.19
CA SER A 652 -23.65 8.37 -88.92
C SER A 652 -22.20 8.84 -89.16
N ALA A 653 -21.33 8.71 -88.15
CA ALA A 653 -19.93 9.13 -88.25
C ALA A 653 -19.11 8.27 -89.25
N GLU A 654 -19.46 7.00 -89.43
CA GLU A 654 -18.83 6.12 -90.42
C GLU A 654 -19.23 6.49 -91.86
N ALA A 655 -20.51 6.78 -92.11
CA ALA A 655 -20.99 7.23 -93.42
C ALA A 655 -20.35 8.57 -93.83
N ALA A 656 -20.28 9.53 -92.91
CA ALA A 656 -19.68 10.85 -93.15
C ALA A 656 -18.17 10.76 -93.48
N ALA A 657 -17.45 9.83 -92.83
CA ALA A 657 -16.01 9.64 -93.06
C ALA A 657 -15.68 9.20 -94.50
N GLY A 658 -16.54 8.39 -95.14
CA GLY A 658 -16.33 7.91 -96.51
C GLY A 658 -16.42 9.00 -97.58
N GLN A 659 -17.22 10.05 -97.36
CA GLN A 659 -17.43 11.12 -98.34
C GLN A 659 -16.33 12.20 -98.29
N GLN A 660 -15.82 12.52 -97.09
CA GLN A 660 -14.72 13.48 -96.94
C GLN A 660 -13.45 13.01 -97.69
N LEU A 661 -13.13 11.71 -97.60
CA LEU A 661 -11.87 11.14 -98.08
C LEU A 661 -11.65 11.39 -99.59
N VAL A 662 -12.70 11.21 -100.40
CA VAL A 662 -12.65 11.36 -101.87
C VAL A 662 -12.55 12.84 -102.31
N ARG A 663 -13.06 13.78 -101.50
CA ARG A 663 -12.97 15.23 -101.75
C ARG A 663 -11.60 15.78 -101.38
N ASP A 664 -11.12 15.42 -100.19
CA ASP A 664 -9.92 15.98 -99.60
C ASP A 664 -8.62 15.42 -100.21
N GLU A 665 -8.69 14.35 -101.02
CA GLU A 665 -7.59 13.97 -101.93
C GLU A 665 -7.44 14.91 -103.13
N ARG A 666 -8.49 15.67 -103.53
CA ARG A 666 -8.50 16.37 -104.82
C ARG A 666 -8.38 17.88 -104.72
N LEU A 667 -9.12 18.53 -103.81
CA LEU A 667 -8.99 19.98 -103.60
C LEU A 667 -7.64 20.33 -102.96
N LYS A 668 -7.19 19.49 -102.01
CA LYS A 668 -5.95 19.62 -101.25
C LYS A 668 -4.69 19.50 -102.12
N ASN A 669 -4.76 18.75 -103.23
CA ASN A 669 -3.65 18.60 -104.19
C ASN A 669 -3.49 19.80 -105.14
N LEU A 670 -4.35 20.82 -105.06
CA LEU A 670 -4.20 22.08 -105.79
C LEU A 670 -4.11 23.25 -104.80
N GLU A 671 -5.09 23.41 -103.92
CA GLU A 671 -5.13 24.53 -102.97
C GLU A 671 -3.95 24.57 -102.00
N ALA A 672 -3.36 23.41 -101.65
CA ALA A 672 -2.10 23.40 -100.93
C ALA A 672 -1.03 24.08 -101.79
N THR A 673 -0.76 23.59 -103.00
CA THR A 673 0.35 24.04 -103.84
C THR A 673 0.41 25.56 -104.09
N ARG A 674 -0.72 26.28 -104.13
CA ARG A 674 -0.75 27.78 -104.15
C ARG A 674 -0.59 28.40 -102.78
N ARG A 675 -1.44 28.01 -101.80
CA ARG A 675 -1.39 28.59 -100.45
C ARG A 675 -0.04 28.31 -99.81
N ASP A 676 0.55 27.16 -100.08
CA ASP A 676 1.91 26.80 -99.77
C ASP A 676 2.83 27.88 -100.32
N PHE A 677 2.91 28.17 -101.62
CA PHE A 677 3.85 29.20 -102.10
C PHE A 677 3.57 30.62 -101.59
N ASP A 678 2.31 31.09 -101.54
CA ASP A 678 1.92 32.38 -100.94
C ASP A 678 2.38 32.50 -99.48
N ARG A 679 1.95 31.52 -98.69
CA ARG A 679 2.10 31.50 -97.24
C ARG A 679 3.51 31.11 -96.85
N ILE A 680 4.20 30.27 -97.61
CA ILE A 680 5.64 30.03 -97.48
C ILE A 680 6.34 31.37 -97.57
N LEU A 681 6.10 32.23 -98.56
CA LEU A 681 6.84 33.50 -98.63
C LEU A 681 6.59 34.44 -97.44
N ASP A 682 5.33 34.59 -97.04
CA ASP A 682 4.93 35.47 -95.93
C ASP A 682 5.32 34.88 -94.54
N ASP A 683 5.24 33.55 -94.38
CA ASP A 683 5.70 32.81 -93.20
C ASP A 683 7.23 32.70 -93.18
N LEU A 684 7.96 32.56 -94.30
CA LEU A 684 9.44 32.60 -94.38
C LEU A 684 9.93 33.98 -93.89
N GLY A 685 9.28 35.06 -94.34
CA GLY A 685 9.58 36.43 -93.92
C GLY A 685 9.32 36.69 -92.44
N ARG A 686 8.16 36.24 -91.92
CA ARG A 686 7.85 36.32 -90.48
C ARG A 686 8.74 35.41 -89.65
N ARG A 687 8.96 34.16 -90.09
CA ARG A 687 9.86 33.17 -89.48
C ARG A 687 11.27 33.73 -89.37
N ARG A 688 11.79 34.47 -90.36
CA ARG A 688 13.08 35.16 -90.25
C ARG A 688 13.13 36.12 -89.06
N LEU A 689 12.11 36.98 -88.90
CA LEU A 689 12.04 37.92 -87.78
C LEU A 689 11.90 37.18 -86.45
N THR A 690 10.94 36.24 -86.36
CA THR A 690 10.70 35.41 -85.18
C THR A 690 11.92 34.56 -84.81
N LEU A 691 12.74 34.09 -85.75
CA LEU A 691 13.98 33.36 -85.49
C LEU A 691 15.08 34.27 -84.89
N LEU A 692 15.13 35.54 -85.28
CA LEU A 692 16.08 36.51 -84.72
C LEU A 692 15.65 36.99 -83.32
N GLU A 693 14.34 37.11 -83.10
CA GLU A 693 13.75 37.32 -81.78
C GLU A 693 13.98 36.07 -80.89
N GLU A 694 13.68 34.86 -81.38
CA GLU A 694 13.94 33.57 -80.73
C GLU A 694 15.43 33.42 -80.37
N GLN A 695 16.35 33.76 -81.27
CA GLN A 695 17.80 33.76 -81.00
C GLN A 695 18.21 34.71 -79.87
N THR A 696 17.52 35.83 -79.72
CA THR A 696 17.79 36.81 -78.66
C THR A 696 17.21 36.31 -77.33
N ASP A 697 15.96 35.84 -77.33
CA ASP A 697 15.24 35.29 -76.18
C ASP A 697 15.81 33.94 -75.68
N LEU A 698 16.67 33.29 -76.49
CA LEU A 698 17.43 32.12 -76.03
C LEU A 698 18.40 32.47 -74.89
N ASP A 699 18.93 33.70 -74.79
CA ASP A 699 19.86 34.16 -73.73
C ASP A 699 20.88 33.09 -73.29
N LEU A 700 21.70 32.63 -74.23
CA LEU A 700 22.70 31.59 -73.99
C LEU A 700 23.75 32.02 -72.93
N VAL A 701 23.95 33.32 -72.73
CA VAL A 701 24.89 33.86 -71.73
C VAL A 701 24.38 33.56 -70.31
N THR A 702 23.11 33.85 -70.02
CA THR A 702 22.53 33.49 -68.71
C THR A 702 22.41 31.98 -68.56
N ARG A 703 22.10 31.22 -69.63
CA ARG A 703 22.06 29.75 -69.56
C ARG A 703 23.41 29.13 -69.24
N ALA A 704 24.48 29.57 -69.91
CA ALA A 704 25.84 29.10 -69.65
C ALA A 704 26.30 29.48 -68.23
N THR A 705 25.98 30.70 -67.78
CA THR A 705 26.27 31.15 -66.41
C THR A 705 25.53 30.31 -65.35
N ALA A 706 24.30 29.88 -65.64
CA ALA A 706 23.51 29.05 -64.73
C ALA A 706 23.93 27.56 -64.73
N TRP A 707 24.51 27.06 -65.82
CA TRP A 707 25.14 25.74 -65.88
C TRP A 707 26.53 25.74 -65.22
N GLY A 708 27.29 26.83 -65.39
CA GLY A 708 28.63 27.01 -64.82
C GLY A 708 29.79 26.56 -65.73
N SER A 709 29.52 26.04 -66.93
CA SER A 709 30.56 25.70 -67.92
C SER A 709 30.06 25.78 -69.38
N THR A 710 30.77 25.16 -70.33
CA THR A 710 30.48 25.20 -71.77
C THR A 710 29.30 24.30 -72.20
N PRO A 711 28.66 24.59 -73.37
CA PRO A 711 27.66 23.69 -73.96
C PRO A 711 28.20 22.29 -74.32
N ALA A 712 29.49 22.18 -74.65
CA ALA A 712 30.14 20.90 -74.94
C ALA A 712 30.18 20.00 -73.69
N GLU A 713 30.59 20.54 -72.54
CA GLU A 713 30.58 19.82 -71.26
C GLU A 713 29.16 19.53 -70.75
N ALA A 714 28.19 20.40 -71.05
CA ALA A 714 26.77 20.12 -70.79
C ALA A 714 26.27 18.92 -71.62
N SER A 715 26.70 18.80 -72.88
CA SER A 715 26.38 17.67 -73.75
C SER A 715 27.04 16.38 -73.27
N GLU A 716 28.32 16.42 -72.89
CA GLU A 716 29.04 15.28 -72.31
C GLU A 716 28.39 14.80 -71.00
N TYR A 717 27.98 15.73 -70.12
CA TYR A 717 27.24 15.40 -68.90
C TYR A 717 25.92 14.69 -69.19
N LEU A 718 25.12 15.18 -70.16
CA LEU A 718 23.87 14.54 -70.55
C LEU A 718 24.07 13.15 -71.15
N LEU A 719 25.10 12.96 -71.99
CA LEU A 719 25.46 11.66 -72.56
C LEU A 719 25.93 10.64 -71.50
N GLY A 720 26.36 11.11 -70.32
CA GLY A 720 26.65 10.28 -69.15
C GLY A 720 25.42 9.82 -68.35
N LEU A 721 24.21 10.35 -68.63
CA LEU A 721 22.96 9.95 -67.97
C LEU A 721 22.35 8.68 -68.61
N PRO A 722 21.49 7.91 -67.90
CA PRO A 722 20.76 6.79 -68.48
C PRO A 722 19.84 7.19 -69.64
N ASP A 723 19.62 6.31 -70.62
CA ASP A 723 18.79 6.52 -71.83
C ASP A 723 17.48 7.29 -71.58
N ASP A 724 16.70 6.89 -70.57
CA ASP A 724 15.40 7.52 -70.25
C ASP A 724 15.54 8.95 -69.72
N ALA A 725 16.70 9.29 -69.13
CA ALA A 725 17.03 10.63 -68.67
C ALA A 725 17.59 11.51 -69.80
N GLN A 726 18.36 10.94 -70.74
CA GLN A 726 18.85 11.66 -71.93
C GLN A 726 17.70 12.22 -72.78
N ARG A 727 16.60 11.45 -72.88
CA ARG A 727 15.42 11.75 -73.70
C ARG A 727 14.46 12.78 -73.09
N ARG A 728 14.63 13.15 -71.81
CA ARG A 728 13.78 14.13 -71.13
C ARG A 728 14.00 15.54 -71.67
N THR A 729 12.91 16.23 -71.94
CA THR A 729 12.91 17.66 -72.28
C THR A 729 13.20 18.51 -71.05
N THR A 730 13.55 19.78 -71.25
CA THR A 730 13.65 20.75 -70.15
C THR A 730 12.33 20.86 -69.35
N ALA A 731 11.15 20.65 -69.97
CA ALA A 731 9.87 20.68 -69.28
C ALA A 731 9.66 19.48 -68.35
N ASP A 732 10.06 18.29 -68.78
CA ASP A 732 10.03 17.07 -67.93
C ASP A 732 10.94 17.23 -66.72
N TRP A 733 12.14 17.80 -66.92
CA TRP A 733 13.07 18.10 -65.83
C TRP A 733 12.56 19.16 -64.85
N ASN A 734 11.88 20.20 -65.34
CA ASN A 734 11.19 21.17 -64.47
C ASN A 734 10.13 20.47 -63.59
N HIS A 735 9.28 19.62 -64.17
CA HIS A 735 8.23 18.90 -63.43
C HIS A 735 8.84 17.89 -62.45
N GLN A 736 9.89 17.16 -62.85
CA GLN A 736 10.61 16.21 -62.01
C GLN A 736 11.22 16.89 -60.79
N ALA A 737 11.96 18.00 -60.98
CA ALA A 737 12.59 18.73 -59.89
C ALA A 737 11.57 19.34 -58.91
N CYS A 738 10.45 19.90 -59.41
CA CYS A 738 9.36 20.36 -58.54
C CYS A 738 8.70 19.21 -57.76
N THR A 739 8.45 18.07 -58.40
CA THR A 739 7.83 16.89 -57.76
C THR A 739 8.73 16.29 -56.68
N GLN A 740 10.05 16.20 -56.92
CA GLN A 740 11.02 15.75 -55.93
C GLN A 740 11.14 16.74 -54.77
N LEU A 741 11.01 18.05 -55.00
CA LEU A 741 11.03 19.03 -53.92
C LEU A 741 9.74 19.03 -53.09
N ASP A 742 8.57 18.78 -53.70
CA ASP A 742 7.34 18.50 -52.95
C ASP A 742 7.50 17.27 -52.04
N ASP A 743 8.18 16.21 -52.51
CA ASP A 743 8.51 15.02 -51.71
C ASP A 743 9.51 15.33 -50.58
N VAL A 744 10.57 16.11 -50.84
CA VAL A 744 11.49 16.58 -49.77
C VAL A 744 10.76 17.41 -48.72
N VAL A 745 9.90 18.35 -49.11
CA VAL A 745 9.13 19.19 -48.17
C VAL A 745 8.21 18.32 -47.31
N ARG A 746 7.49 17.36 -47.90
CA ARG A 746 6.65 16.39 -47.18
C ARG A 746 7.45 15.50 -46.22
N ARG A 747 8.66 15.08 -46.62
CA ARG A 747 9.55 14.29 -45.74
C ARG A 747 10.11 15.12 -44.60
N CYS A 748 10.52 16.36 -44.82
CA CYS A 748 11.00 17.23 -43.74
C CYS A 748 9.88 17.61 -42.75
N PHE A 749 8.67 17.90 -43.24
CA PHE A 749 7.58 18.48 -42.44
C PHE A 749 6.24 17.73 -42.66
N PRO A 750 6.11 16.46 -42.23
CA PRO A 750 4.93 15.63 -42.49
C PRO A 750 3.64 16.17 -41.86
N ASN A 751 3.76 16.89 -40.74
CA ASN A 751 2.64 17.41 -39.96
C ASN A 751 2.40 18.92 -40.14
N ALA A 752 3.09 19.57 -41.10
CA ALA A 752 3.13 21.02 -41.29
C ALA A 752 1.76 21.72 -41.17
N ARG A 753 1.51 22.34 -40.01
CA ARG A 753 0.26 23.04 -39.68
C ARG A 753 0.49 24.43 -39.09
N SER A 754 1.70 24.77 -38.64
CA SER A 754 2.00 26.07 -38.04
C SER A 754 3.28 26.73 -38.58
N ARG A 755 3.39 28.05 -38.39
CA ARG A 755 4.62 28.83 -38.62
C ARG A 755 5.71 28.56 -37.57
N GLU A 756 5.40 27.80 -36.51
CA GLU A 756 6.32 27.48 -35.42
C GLU A 756 7.11 26.19 -35.70
N GLU A 757 6.56 25.30 -36.54
CA GLU A 757 7.17 24.02 -36.96
C GLU A 757 8.19 24.17 -38.10
N ILE A 758 8.14 25.27 -38.85
CA ILE A 758 8.90 25.49 -40.09
C ILE A 758 9.75 26.76 -39.96
N PRO A 759 11.05 26.73 -40.33
CA PRO A 759 11.91 27.92 -40.31
C PRO A 759 11.30 29.09 -41.12
N SER A 760 11.33 30.32 -40.58
CA SER A 760 10.61 31.48 -41.14
C SER A 760 10.88 31.74 -42.62
N GLU A 761 12.15 31.64 -43.05
CA GLU A 761 12.58 31.78 -44.45
C GLU A 761 11.90 30.74 -45.35
N LEU A 762 11.80 29.49 -44.88
CA LEU A 762 11.15 28.39 -45.61
C LEU A 762 9.62 28.56 -45.62
N TRP A 763 9.03 29.03 -44.51
CA TRP A 763 7.59 29.31 -44.45
C TRP A 763 7.17 30.37 -45.48
N GLU A 764 7.99 31.40 -45.67
CA GLU A 764 7.74 32.48 -46.64
C GLU A 764 7.92 32.03 -48.09
N ILE A 765 8.92 31.17 -48.38
CA ILE A 765 9.06 30.51 -49.69
C ILE A 765 7.87 29.58 -49.99
N LEU A 766 7.36 28.85 -49.00
CA LEU A 766 6.27 27.89 -49.20
C LEU A 766 4.89 28.56 -49.31
N ASN A 767 4.59 29.54 -48.44
CA ASN A 767 3.23 30.04 -48.21
C ASN A 767 3.04 31.54 -48.55
N GLY A 768 4.01 32.17 -49.24
CA GLY A 768 3.84 33.51 -49.80
C GLY A 768 2.71 33.62 -50.85
N PRO A 769 2.35 34.84 -51.29
CA PRO A 769 1.30 35.05 -52.30
C PRO A 769 1.64 34.36 -53.63
N ASP A 770 2.87 34.49 -54.11
CA ASP A 770 3.44 33.73 -55.24
C ASP A 770 4.24 32.49 -54.76
N GLY A 771 3.97 32.03 -53.53
CA GLY A 771 4.73 30.97 -52.86
C GLY A 771 4.52 29.58 -53.44
N TRP A 772 5.44 28.67 -53.12
CA TRP A 772 5.51 27.33 -53.71
C TRP A 772 4.18 26.56 -53.72
N SER A 773 3.42 26.60 -52.61
CA SER A 773 2.15 25.88 -52.46
C SER A 773 1.02 26.43 -53.35
N ASN A 774 1.06 27.73 -53.67
CA ASN A 774 0.01 28.44 -54.40
C ASN A 774 0.38 28.72 -55.87
N GLY A 775 1.68 28.67 -56.19
CA GLY A 775 2.23 29.06 -57.47
C GLY A 775 2.00 28.07 -58.62
N THR A 776 1.85 28.64 -59.82
CA THR A 776 1.92 27.89 -61.09
C THR A 776 3.29 27.21 -61.23
N LEU A 777 3.40 26.24 -62.16
CA LEU A 777 4.67 25.55 -62.40
C LEU A 777 5.80 26.53 -62.75
N GLY A 778 5.51 27.60 -63.50
CA GLY A 778 6.50 28.65 -63.83
C GLY A 778 7.01 29.40 -62.59
N ALA A 779 6.11 29.76 -61.65
CA ALA A 779 6.49 30.39 -60.40
C ALA A 779 7.34 29.44 -59.52
N ARG A 780 6.92 28.19 -59.37
CA ARG A 780 7.68 27.15 -58.64
C ARG A 780 9.08 26.93 -59.23
N VAL A 781 9.22 26.85 -60.55
CA VAL A 781 10.51 26.73 -61.25
C VAL A 781 11.47 27.88 -60.89
N GLY A 782 10.96 29.10 -60.70
CA GLY A 782 11.77 30.23 -60.23
C GLY A 782 12.23 30.11 -58.77
N LEU A 783 11.45 29.44 -57.91
CA LEU A 783 11.74 29.26 -56.48
C LEU A 783 12.67 28.08 -56.18
N VAL A 784 12.86 27.13 -57.10
CA VAL A 784 13.70 25.92 -56.91
C VAL A 784 15.08 26.22 -56.30
N PRO A 785 15.88 27.20 -56.77
CA PRO A 785 17.24 27.42 -56.25
C PRO A 785 17.26 28.03 -54.84
N ALA A 786 16.17 28.67 -54.40
CA ALA A 786 16.01 29.14 -53.02
C ALA A 786 15.61 27.97 -52.12
N LEU A 787 14.57 27.22 -52.52
CA LEU A 787 14.06 26.07 -51.76
C LEU A 787 15.13 24.99 -51.54
N GLN A 788 15.94 24.67 -52.56
CA GLN A 788 17.08 23.73 -52.46
C GLN A 788 18.21 24.20 -51.53
N ARG A 789 18.28 25.51 -51.22
CA ARG A 789 19.28 26.10 -50.32
C ARG A 789 18.79 26.04 -48.88
N THR A 790 17.58 26.52 -48.62
CA THR A 790 16.99 26.60 -47.28
C THR A 790 16.73 25.20 -46.71
N LEU A 791 16.20 24.25 -47.52
CA LEU A 791 16.04 22.84 -47.11
C LEU A 791 17.37 22.15 -46.78
N ALA A 792 18.42 22.42 -47.55
CA ALA A 792 19.74 21.83 -47.30
C ALA A 792 20.42 22.40 -46.05
N SER A 793 20.29 23.72 -45.81
CA SER A 793 20.76 24.36 -44.58
C SER A 793 20.13 23.72 -43.35
N HIS A 794 18.80 23.54 -43.37
CA HIS A 794 18.05 22.87 -42.32
C HIS A 794 18.49 21.40 -42.12
N LEU A 795 18.53 20.60 -43.19
CA LEU A 795 18.90 19.18 -43.10
C LEU A 795 20.35 18.97 -42.65
N ALA A 796 21.28 19.85 -43.02
CA ALA A 796 22.68 19.80 -42.57
C ALA A 796 22.83 20.14 -41.08
N GLN A 797 22.09 21.14 -40.58
CA GLN A 797 22.08 21.47 -39.14
C GLN A 797 21.63 20.28 -38.28
N HIS A 798 20.63 19.51 -38.76
CA HIS A 798 20.15 18.32 -38.05
C HIS A 798 21.05 17.08 -38.22
N GLU A 799 21.97 17.03 -39.18
CA GLU A 799 22.74 15.81 -39.50
C GLU A 799 23.68 15.38 -38.36
N THR A 800 24.45 16.33 -37.83
CA THR A 800 25.32 16.10 -36.67
C THR A 800 24.50 15.65 -35.45
N PHE A 801 23.34 16.27 -35.22
CA PHE A 801 22.44 15.95 -34.12
C PHE A 801 21.83 14.55 -34.27
N ASP A 802 21.30 14.22 -35.45
CA ASP A 802 20.77 12.89 -35.79
C ASP A 802 21.82 11.78 -35.52
N SER A 803 23.07 12.00 -35.94
CA SER A 803 24.17 11.04 -35.74
C SER A 803 24.57 10.84 -34.27
N LEU A 804 24.36 11.87 -33.43
CA LEU A 804 24.64 11.83 -31.99
C LEU A 804 23.47 11.20 -31.23
N GLN A 805 22.22 11.50 -31.62
CA GLN A 805 21.02 10.86 -31.10
C GLN A 805 21.04 9.34 -31.36
N GLN A 806 21.34 8.89 -32.59
CA GLN A 806 21.47 7.45 -32.88
C GLN A 806 22.48 6.74 -31.98
N LYS A 807 23.64 7.37 -31.70
CA LYS A 807 24.65 6.81 -30.79
C LYS A 807 24.19 6.78 -29.33
N GLN A 808 23.48 7.82 -28.89
CA GLN A 808 22.89 7.87 -27.55
C GLN A 808 21.79 6.80 -27.37
N ILE A 809 20.90 6.65 -28.34
CA ILE A 809 19.85 5.62 -28.35
C ILE A 809 20.47 4.22 -28.35
N ALA A 810 21.46 3.94 -29.21
CA ALA A 810 22.16 2.66 -29.22
C ALA A 810 22.84 2.33 -27.87
N SER A 811 23.50 3.31 -27.25
CA SER A 811 24.13 3.14 -25.93
C SER A 811 23.09 2.89 -24.83
N GLN A 812 21.98 3.64 -24.82
CA GLN A 812 20.90 3.49 -23.85
C GLN A 812 20.11 2.18 -24.02
N ARG A 813 19.95 1.69 -25.25
CA ARG A 813 19.36 0.37 -25.55
C ARG A 813 20.24 -0.74 -24.99
N ALA A 814 21.56 -0.63 -25.17
CA ALA A 814 22.51 -1.59 -24.60
C ALA A 814 22.54 -1.57 -23.06
N GLU A 815 22.52 -0.38 -22.45
CA GLU A 815 22.50 -0.22 -20.98
C GLU A 815 21.22 -0.79 -20.35
N ARG A 816 20.05 -0.51 -20.92
CA ARG A 816 18.76 -1.03 -20.43
C ARG A 816 18.65 -2.55 -20.60
N ASN A 817 19.09 -3.10 -21.74
CA ASN A 817 19.15 -4.56 -21.91
C ASN A 817 20.13 -5.20 -20.91
N ALA A 818 21.29 -4.60 -20.66
CA ALA A 818 22.22 -5.07 -19.64
C ALA A 818 21.70 -4.92 -18.20
N ALA A 819 20.71 -4.05 -17.94
CA ALA A 819 19.98 -4.00 -16.67
C ALA A 819 18.93 -5.10 -16.56
N LEU A 820 18.19 -5.37 -17.64
CA LEU A 820 17.20 -6.43 -17.72
C LEU A 820 17.82 -7.83 -17.56
N GLU A 821 18.96 -8.10 -18.21
CA GLU A 821 19.65 -9.40 -18.05
C GLU A 821 20.16 -9.58 -16.61
N ARG A 822 20.75 -8.55 -15.98
CA ARG A 822 21.15 -8.63 -14.55
C ARG A 822 19.97 -8.88 -13.61
N ALA A 823 18.79 -8.34 -13.92
CA ALA A 823 17.57 -8.63 -13.15
C ALA A 823 17.10 -10.09 -13.35
N ARG A 824 17.18 -10.61 -14.57
CA ARG A 824 16.89 -12.02 -14.91
C ARG A 824 17.86 -12.98 -14.23
N GLU A 825 19.15 -12.68 -14.22
CA GLU A 825 20.19 -13.42 -13.50
C GLU A 825 19.90 -13.45 -11.99
N GLY A 826 19.69 -12.28 -11.38
CA GLY A 826 19.37 -12.17 -9.95
C GLY A 826 18.07 -12.86 -9.54
N LEU A 827 17.05 -12.86 -10.41
CA LEU A 827 15.83 -13.65 -10.21
C LEU A 827 16.11 -15.15 -10.29
N GLY A 828 16.90 -15.62 -11.25
CA GLY A 828 17.30 -17.02 -11.38
C GLY A 828 18.09 -17.54 -10.18
N GLU A 829 19.04 -16.75 -9.67
CA GLU A 829 19.78 -17.05 -8.44
C GLU A 829 18.86 -17.10 -7.22
N ALA A 830 17.95 -16.14 -7.07
CA ALA A 830 16.99 -16.08 -5.96
C ALA A 830 16.01 -17.25 -5.98
N GLU A 831 15.43 -17.59 -7.14
CA GLU A 831 14.55 -18.76 -7.30
C GLU A 831 15.27 -20.07 -7.01
N SER A 832 16.51 -20.23 -7.48
CA SER A 832 17.32 -21.43 -7.22
C SER A 832 17.60 -21.58 -5.72
N THR A 833 18.03 -20.49 -5.08
CA THR A 833 18.34 -20.44 -3.64
C THR A 833 17.10 -20.73 -2.79
N ALA A 834 15.98 -20.06 -3.06
CA ALA A 834 14.73 -20.26 -2.33
C ALA A 834 14.18 -21.69 -2.52
N ARG A 835 14.27 -22.26 -3.72
CA ARG A 835 13.85 -23.64 -4.01
C ARG A 835 14.72 -24.67 -3.26
N ALA A 836 16.04 -24.47 -3.21
CA ALA A 836 16.96 -25.32 -2.45
C ALA A 836 16.70 -25.22 -0.94
N HIS A 837 16.51 -24.00 -0.42
CA HIS A 837 16.21 -23.76 1.00
C HIS A 837 14.88 -24.42 1.41
N ARG A 838 13.80 -24.24 0.62
CA ARG A 838 12.50 -24.88 0.86
C ARG A 838 12.60 -26.41 0.94
N ALA A 839 13.33 -27.04 0.02
CA ALA A 839 13.49 -28.50 0.03
C ALA A 839 14.26 -28.97 1.29
N SER A 840 15.38 -28.32 1.61
CA SER A 840 16.17 -28.63 2.80
C SER A 840 15.39 -28.41 4.10
N LEU A 841 14.59 -27.34 4.16
CA LEU A 841 13.75 -27.02 5.32
C LEU A 841 12.61 -28.02 5.50
N ALA A 842 11.92 -28.41 4.42
CA ALA A 842 10.86 -29.41 4.51
C ALA A 842 11.39 -30.74 5.06
N ASP A 843 12.53 -31.23 4.56
CA ASP A 843 13.19 -32.43 5.07
C ASP A 843 13.67 -32.26 6.53
N GLY A 844 14.16 -31.07 6.90
CA GLY A 844 14.49 -30.71 8.29
C GLY A 844 13.30 -30.76 9.24
N ILE A 845 12.16 -30.17 8.85
CA ILE A 845 10.89 -30.20 9.60
C ILE A 845 10.41 -31.65 9.75
N LYS A 846 10.39 -32.44 8.67
CA LYS A 846 10.02 -33.86 8.71
C LYS A 846 10.95 -34.67 9.62
N ALA A 847 12.25 -34.36 9.63
CA ALA A 847 13.20 -34.99 10.53
C ALA A 847 12.96 -34.64 12.02
N ARG A 848 12.77 -33.35 12.36
CA ARG A 848 12.47 -32.93 13.75
C ARG A 848 11.13 -33.49 14.22
N LEU A 849 10.05 -33.36 13.44
CA LEU A 849 8.73 -33.93 13.80
C LEU A 849 8.77 -35.45 14.00
N ARG A 850 9.66 -36.17 13.30
CA ARG A 850 9.92 -37.60 13.54
C ARG A 850 10.63 -37.86 14.87
N LEU A 851 11.60 -37.04 15.25
CA LEU A 851 12.24 -37.11 16.58
C LEU A 851 11.22 -36.83 17.70
N VAL A 852 10.41 -35.77 17.57
CA VAL A 852 9.31 -35.45 18.50
C VAL A 852 8.35 -36.64 18.63
N SER A 853 7.96 -37.25 17.51
CA SER A 853 7.07 -38.42 17.52
C SER A 853 7.68 -39.65 18.21
N ASN A 854 9.00 -39.84 18.13
CA ASN A 854 9.67 -40.98 18.77
C ASN A 854 9.80 -40.79 20.29
N GLU A 855 10.21 -39.61 20.75
CA GLU A 855 10.29 -39.32 22.18
C GLU A 855 8.89 -39.20 22.82
N PHE A 856 7.86 -38.80 22.05
CA PHE A 856 6.47 -38.81 22.52
C PHE A 856 5.93 -40.24 22.72
N ASP A 857 6.23 -41.17 21.82
CA ASP A 857 5.90 -42.59 22.00
C ASP A 857 6.61 -43.18 23.23
N ARG A 858 7.91 -42.89 23.36
CA ARG A 858 8.76 -43.34 24.48
C ARG A 858 8.26 -42.81 25.83
N LEU A 859 8.04 -41.50 25.95
CA LEU A 859 7.50 -40.90 27.17
C LEU A 859 6.09 -41.41 27.48
N ASP A 860 5.28 -41.75 26.48
CA ASP A 860 3.97 -42.32 26.77
C ASP A 860 4.07 -43.73 27.35
N GLN A 861 4.84 -44.62 26.71
CA GLN A 861 5.01 -46.00 27.16
C GLN A 861 5.74 -46.10 28.51
N GLN A 862 6.78 -45.28 28.73
CA GLN A 862 7.56 -45.28 29.99
C GLN A 862 6.72 -44.86 31.20
N TYR A 863 5.72 -43.98 31.00
CA TYR A 863 4.90 -43.41 32.07
C TYR A 863 3.41 -43.75 31.91
N GLY A 864 3.09 -45.04 31.88
CA GLY A 864 1.73 -45.58 32.06
C GLY A 864 0.77 -45.48 30.86
N GLY A 865 1.25 -45.02 29.71
CA GLY A 865 0.50 -45.01 28.45
C GLY A 865 0.72 -46.27 27.61
N TYR A 866 0.02 -46.33 26.48
CA TYR A 866 0.06 -47.48 25.55
C TYR A 866 0.74 -47.15 24.21
N GLY A 867 1.37 -45.97 24.12
CA GLY A 867 2.10 -45.52 22.95
C GLY A 867 1.35 -44.48 22.13
N ALA A 868 2.14 -43.59 21.53
CA ALA A 868 1.72 -42.36 20.89
C ALA A 868 2.53 -42.08 19.61
N LYS A 869 2.02 -41.21 18.74
CA LYS A 869 2.73 -40.75 17.54
C LYS A 869 2.18 -39.42 17.05
N LEU A 870 2.93 -38.77 16.16
CA LEU A 870 2.47 -37.63 15.38
C LEU A 870 2.13 -38.06 13.95
N GLU A 871 1.18 -37.37 13.35
CA GLU A 871 0.87 -37.42 11.92
C GLU A 871 0.98 -36.00 11.37
N TYR A 872 1.83 -35.82 10.35
CA TYR A 872 2.21 -34.52 9.80
C TYR A 872 2.27 -34.64 8.27
N PRO A 873 1.18 -34.28 7.55
CA PRO A 873 1.22 -34.20 6.09
C PRO A 873 2.10 -33.01 5.68
N GLU A 874 2.92 -33.21 4.65
CA GLU A 874 3.74 -32.17 4.04
C GLU A 874 2.86 -31.24 3.19
N PRO A 875 2.80 -29.93 3.48
CA PRO A 875 1.94 -28.98 2.76
C PRO A 875 2.70 -28.28 1.63
N ASP A 876 1.98 -27.95 0.55
CA ASP A 876 2.52 -27.16 -0.56
C ASP A 876 3.07 -25.79 -0.06
N PRO A 877 4.24 -25.33 -0.56
CA PRO A 877 4.83 -24.05 -0.18
C PRO A 877 3.99 -22.86 -0.72
N PRO A 878 3.74 -21.80 0.06
CA PRO A 878 2.90 -20.69 -0.39
C PRO A 878 3.65 -19.77 -1.36
N ALA A 879 3.03 -19.46 -2.50
CA ALA A 879 3.61 -18.63 -3.57
C ALA A 879 3.64 -17.12 -3.25
N GLU A 880 2.87 -16.65 -2.27
CA GLU A 880 2.81 -15.24 -1.86
C GLU A 880 3.83 -14.93 -0.76
N PRO A 881 4.58 -13.81 -0.81
CA PRO A 881 5.68 -13.52 0.10
C PRO A 881 5.25 -13.42 1.57
N ASP A 882 4.03 -12.94 1.83
CA ASP A 882 3.54 -12.65 3.19
C ASP A 882 2.78 -13.82 3.83
N LYS A 883 2.45 -14.89 3.09
CA LYS A 883 1.68 -16.02 3.62
C LYS A 883 2.59 -17.05 4.32
N PRO A 884 2.48 -17.26 5.65
CA PRO A 884 3.34 -18.21 6.35
C PRO A 884 3.10 -19.65 5.86
N TRP A 885 4.16 -20.46 5.81
CA TRP A 885 4.09 -21.87 5.38
C TRP A 885 3.46 -22.73 6.50
N ARG A 886 2.15 -22.99 6.38
CA ARG A 886 1.33 -23.62 7.43
C ARG A 886 1.44 -25.14 7.42
N TRP A 887 2.39 -25.67 8.20
CA TRP A 887 2.42 -27.08 8.58
C TRP A 887 1.32 -27.42 9.59
N THR A 888 0.97 -28.70 9.67
CA THR A 888 -0.04 -29.21 10.61
C THR A 888 0.42 -30.50 11.27
N VAL A 889 0.11 -30.66 12.56
CA VAL A 889 0.45 -31.85 13.35
C VAL A 889 -0.79 -32.37 14.05
N THR A 890 -1.09 -33.65 13.85
CA THR A 890 -2.17 -34.37 14.52
C THR A 890 -1.59 -35.44 15.45
N PRO A 891 -1.55 -35.20 16.77
CA PRO A 891 -1.20 -36.22 17.76
C PRO A 891 -2.21 -37.36 17.78
N LYS A 892 -1.72 -38.59 17.87
CA LYS A 892 -2.53 -39.81 18.00
C LYS A 892 -1.95 -40.75 19.05
N TRP A 893 -2.78 -41.37 19.87
CA TRP A 893 -2.34 -42.31 20.91
C TRP A 893 -3.29 -43.49 21.06
N ARG A 894 -2.79 -44.58 21.66
CA ARG A 894 -3.62 -45.76 21.99
C ARG A 894 -4.32 -45.56 23.33
N ARG A 895 -5.57 -46.03 23.44
CA ARG A 895 -6.36 -45.98 24.70
C ARG A 895 -6.31 -47.28 25.51
N SER A 896 -5.79 -48.34 24.91
CA SER A 896 -5.54 -49.65 25.52
C SER A 896 -4.34 -50.29 24.85
N GLU A 897 -3.73 -51.26 25.52
CA GLU A 897 -2.70 -52.10 24.93
C GLU A 897 -3.23 -52.78 23.65
N GLY A 898 -2.39 -52.89 22.61
CA GLY A 898 -2.75 -53.41 21.29
C GLY A 898 -3.74 -52.56 20.46
N GLY A 899 -4.51 -51.65 21.07
CA GLY A 899 -5.60 -50.90 20.43
C GLY A 899 -5.15 -49.92 19.33
N PRO A 900 -6.07 -49.44 18.47
CA PRO A 900 -5.72 -48.53 17.38
C PRO A 900 -5.34 -47.12 17.88
N PHE A 901 -4.45 -46.45 17.14
CA PHE A 901 -4.10 -45.04 17.37
C PHE A 901 -5.31 -44.14 17.11
N SER A 902 -5.85 -43.54 18.16
CA SER A 902 -6.95 -42.56 18.11
C SER A 902 -6.40 -41.15 18.02
N ALA A 903 -6.97 -40.29 17.18
CA ALA A 903 -6.60 -38.88 17.14
C ALA A 903 -7.09 -38.12 18.37
N PHE A 904 -6.36 -37.05 18.74
CA PHE A 904 -6.62 -36.25 19.94
C PHE A 904 -8.04 -35.65 20.02
N ASN A 905 -8.63 -35.32 18.86
CA ASN A 905 -9.95 -34.70 18.75
C ASN A 905 -11.14 -35.67 18.96
N VAL A 906 -10.88 -36.98 19.08
CA VAL A 906 -11.92 -37.96 19.42
C VAL A 906 -12.27 -37.83 20.90
N LYS A 907 -13.54 -37.58 21.24
CA LYS A 907 -14.05 -37.38 22.61
C LYS A 907 -13.30 -38.25 23.65
N GLY A 908 -12.59 -37.59 24.56
CA GLY A 908 -11.68 -38.20 25.54
C GLY A 908 -12.01 -37.81 26.98
N ASN A 909 -11.25 -38.37 27.92
CA ASN A 909 -11.20 -37.89 29.29
C ASN A 909 -10.21 -36.72 29.36
N THR A 910 -10.64 -35.53 29.76
CA THR A 910 -9.80 -34.32 29.81
C THR A 910 -8.49 -34.55 30.57
N ALA A 911 -8.53 -35.29 31.69
CA ALA A 911 -7.33 -35.57 32.47
C ALA A 911 -6.28 -36.44 31.73
N GLN A 912 -6.70 -37.25 30.74
CA GLN A 912 -5.76 -37.93 29.83
C GLN A 912 -5.25 -36.99 28.73
N MET A 913 -6.04 -35.99 28.33
CA MET A 913 -5.64 -35.03 27.31
C MET A 913 -4.55 -34.09 27.83
N ASP A 914 -4.70 -33.61 29.07
CA ASP A 914 -3.69 -32.79 29.76
C ASP A 914 -2.40 -33.59 30.00
N GLU A 915 -2.51 -34.88 30.37
CA GLU A 915 -1.39 -35.82 30.48
C GLU A 915 -0.63 -36.00 29.14
N LYS A 916 -1.34 -36.18 28.02
CA LYS A 916 -0.69 -36.25 26.69
C LYS A 916 -0.13 -34.91 26.24
N ALA A 917 -0.76 -33.77 26.60
CA ALA A 917 -0.27 -32.44 26.29
C ALA A 917 1.10 -32.18 26.96
N VAL A 918 1.21 -32.51 28.24
CA VAL A 918 2.47 -32.50 29.00
C VAL A 918 3.53 -33.38 28.35
N LYS A 919 3.21 -34.65 28.07
CA LYS A 919 4.14 -35.59 27.42
C LYS A 919 4.60 -35.09 26.04
N LEU A 920 3.72 -34.43 25.27
CA LEU A 920 4.05 -33.87 23.96
C LEU A 920 4.97 -32.64 24.07
N VAL A 921 4.75 -31.73 25.03
CA VAL A 921 5.64 -30.58 25.27
C VAL A 921 7.03 -31.06 25.71
N CYS A 922 7.10 -32.02 26.63
CA CYS A 922 8.37 -32.63 27.03
C CYS A 922 9.07 -33.32 25.85
N ALA A 923 8.34 -34.08 25.03
CA ALA A 923 8.89 -34.71 23.82
C ALA A 923 9.39 -33.69 22.79
N ALA A 924 8.68 -32.58 22.61
CA ALA A 924 9.07 -31.52 21.68
C ALA A 924 10.37 -30.83 22.11
N ALA A 925 10.47 -30.42 23.37
CA ALA A 925 11.69 -29.77 23.88
C ALA A 925 12.90 -30.73 23.89
N LEU A 926 12.69 -32.02 24.22
CA LEU A 926 13.75 -33.03 24.16
C LEU A 926 14.21 -33.36 22.74
N ALA A 927 13.29 -33.37 21.78
CA ALA A 927 13.61 -33.55 20.36
C ALA A 927 14.21 -32.30 19.69
N GLY A 928 14.16 -31.13 20.35
CA GLY A 928 14.92 -29.94 19.98
C GLY A 928 16.43 -30.12 20.07
N GLY A 929 16.92 -31.18 20.75
CA GLY A 929 18.30 -31.63 20.65
C GLY A 929 19.34 -30.78 21.38
N SER A 930 18.92 -29.83 22.23
CA SER A 930 19.85 -29.08 23.07
C SER A 930 20.06 -29.78 24.42
N ASP A 931 21.32 -30.02 24.80
CA ASP A 931 21.70 -30.45 26.16
C ASP A 931 21.53 -29.32 27.21
N ARG A 932 21.00 -28.16 26.80
CA ARG A 932 20.88 -26.96 27.64
C ARG A 932 19.70 -27.09 28.61
N PRO A 933 19.79 -26.57 29.85
CA PRO A 933 18.71 -26.73 30.82
C PRO A 933 17.42 -26.01 30.41
N LEU A 934 16.31 -26.73 30.36
CA LEU A 934 14.98 -26.17 30.10
C LEU A 934 14.26 -25.79 31.40
N LEU A 935 13.46 -24.73 31.37
CA LEU A 935 12.51 -24.38 32.43
C LEU A 935 11.06 -24.56 31.95
N LEU A 936 10.33 -25.51 32.54
CA LEU A 936 8.88 -25.69 32.35
C LEU A 936 8.12 -25.09 33.53
N ILE A 937 7.26 -24.09 33.29
CA ILE A 937 6.44 -23.44 34.31
C ILE A 937 4.97 -23.86 34.14
N LEU A 938 4.30 -24.18 35.26
CA LEU A 938 2.93 -24.69 35.30
C LEU A 938 2.13 -23.96 36.39
N ASP A 939 1.43 -22.89 36.04
CA ASP A 939 0.38 -22.30 36.89
C ASP A 939 -0.78 -23.27 37.17
N GLU A 940 -1.56 -23.01 38.21
CA GLU A 940 -2.78 -23.75 38.61
C GLU A 940 -2.68 -25.30 38.63
N LEU A 941 -1.48 -25.85 38.86
CA LEU A 941 -1.18 -27.27 38.81
C LEU A 941 -2.15 -28.08 39.68
N GLY A 942 -3.00 -28.86 39.01
CA GLY A 942 -4.06 -29.70 39.61
C GLY A 942 -5.48 -29.43 39.14
N ARG A 943 -5.77 -28.25 38.59
CA ARG A 943 -7.14 -27.74 38.33
C ARG A 943 -8.06 -28.73 37.60
N ASN A 944 -7.58 -29.39 36.55
CA ASN A 944 -8.36 -30.32 35.71
C ASN A 944 -8.18 -31.81 36.08
N LEU A 945 -7.27 -32.14 37.00
CA LEU A 945 -6.90 -33.52 37.28
C LEU A 945 -7.81 -34.16 38.34
N GLY A 946 -8.13 -35.45 38.16
CA GLY A 946 -8.82 -36.26 39.17
C GLY A 946 -7.92 -36.58 40.37
N SER A 947 -8.52 -36.88 41.53
CA SER A 947 -7.80 -37.05 42.80
C SER A 947 -6.74 -38.15 42.83
N GLN A 948 -6.86 -39.19 41.98
CA GLN A 948 -5.83 -40.20 41.77
C GLN A 948 -4.70 -39.64 40.87
N HIS A 949 -5.06 -39.15 39.67
CA HIS A 949 -4.12 -38.63 38.67
C HIS A 949 -3.24 -37.47 39.17
N ARG A 950 -3.69 -36.68 40.16
CA ARG A 950 -2.89 -35.60 40.76
C ARG A 950 -1.58 -36.10 41.38
N ARG A 951 -1.56 -37.28 42.00
CA ARG A 951 -0.34 -37.86 42.58
C ARG A 951 0.60 -38.37 41.49
N GLU A 952 0.03 -39.04 40.50
CA GLU A 952 0.73 -39.59 39.34
C GLU A 952 1.38 -38.46 38.52
N ALA A 953 0.69 -37.35 38.31
CA ALA A 953 1.23 -36.16 37.64
C ALA A 953 2.42 -35.54 38.39
N VAL A 954 2.34 -35.36 39.72
CA VAL A 954 3.46 -34.82 40.52
C VAL A 954 4.69 -35.73 40.45
N ALA A 955 4.51 -37.05 40.53
CA ALA A 955 5.60 -38.00 40.34
C ALA A 955 6.19 -37.96 38.91
N LEU A 956 5.33 -37.84 37.90
CA LEU A 956 5.72 -37.73 36.49
C LEU A 956 6.62 -36.51 36.22
N PHE A 957 6.25 -35.33 36.74
CA PHE A 957 7.06 -34.12 36.57
C PHE A 957 8.41 -34.21 37.29
N GLU A 958 8.45 -34.83 38.48
CA GLU A 958 9.70 -35.02 39.23
C GLU A 958 10.63 -36.04 38.55
N GLN A 959 10.08 -37.12 38.00
CA GLN A 959 10.84 -38.12 37.23
C GLN A 959 11.37 -37.55 35.91
N ILE A 960 10.52 -36.92 35.09
CA ILE A 960 10.96 -36.28 33.83
C ILE A 960 12.05 -35.23 34.08
N GLY A 961 11.93 -34.45 35.16
CA GLY A 961 12.94 -33.45 35.52
C GLY A 961 14.19 -34.00 36.21
N ARG A 962 14.17 -35.21 36.79
CA ARG A 962 15.39 -35.89 37.27
C ARG A 962 16.15 -36.55 36.11
N ASP A 963 15.42 -37.21 35.21
CA ASP A 963 16.01 -38.04 34.14
C ASP A 963 16.53 -37.20 32.95
N ARG A 964 16.29 -35.88 32.93
CA ARG A 964 16.66 -34.94 31.85
C ARG A 964 17.07 -33.59 32.45
N ASN A 965 17.71 -32.74 31.65
CA ASN A 965 18.10 -31.39 32.05
C ASN A 965 16.90 -30.41 32.10
N ILE A 966 15.81 -30.76 32.79
CA ILE A 966 14.55 -29.99 32.82
C ILE A 966 14.20 -29.65 34.27
N THR A 967 14.03 -28.36 34.55
CA THR A 967 13.46 -27.85 35.81
C THR A 967 11.97 -27.60 35.60
N VAL A 968 11.11 -28.17 36.44
CA VAL A 968 9.66 -27.95 36.40
C VAL A 968 9.24 -27.10 37.60
N ILE A 969 8.52 -25.99 37.41
CA ILE A 969 8.01 -25.14 38.49
C ILE A 969 6.48 -25.14 38.45
N GLY A 970 5.84 -25.83 39.41
CA GLY A 970 4.38 -25.93 39.51
C GLY A 970 3.78 -25.04 40.60
N ALA A 971 2.92 -24.08 40.26
CA ALA A 971 2.12 -23.34 41.24
C ALA A 971 0.85 -24.14 41.59
N LEU A 972 0.70 -24.50 42.86
CA LEU A 972 -0.25 -25.49 43.32
C LEU A 972 -1.67 -24.93 43.54
N GLN A 973 -2.65 -25.82 43.35
CA GLN A 973 -3.97 -25.73 43.97
C GLN A 973 -3.91 -26.23 45.43
N ASP A 974 -4.77 -25.69 46.30
CA ASP A 974 -4.70 -25.85 47.77
C ASP A 974 -4.77 -27.31 48.23
N ASP A 975 -5.54 -28.13 47.53
CA ASP A 975 -5.71 -29.56 47.84
C ASP A 975 -4.52 -30.44 47.39
N MET A 976 -3.58 -29.90 46.61
CA MET A 976 -2.37 -30.59 46.17
C MET A 976 -1.15 -30.36 47.07
N GLU A 977 -1.18 -29.35 47.97
CA GLU A 977 -0.05 -29.02 48.85
C GLU A 977 0.48 -30.23 49.64
N ARG A 978 -0.44 -31.12 50.06
CA ARG A 978 -0.15 -32.34 50.83
C ARG A 978 0.64 -33.41 50.06
N TYR A 979 0.65 -33.38 48.73
CA TYR A 979 1.35 -34.35 47.89
C TYR A 979 2.66 -33.79 47.30
N ALA A 980 2.82 -32.47 47.30
CA ALA A 980 4.01 -31.79 46.80
C ALA A 980 5.19 -31.90 47.77
N LEU A 981 4.94 -31.72 49.08
CA LEU A 981 5.99 -31.71 50.12
C LEU A 981 6.87 -32.97 50.20
N SER A 982 6.36 -34.13 49.77
CA SER A 982 7.11 -35.39 49.71
C SER A 982 7.81 -35.64 48.38
N SER A 983 7.48 -34.86 47.35
CA SER A 983 7.63 -35.25 45.94
C SER A 983 8.23 -34.14 45.06
N SER A 984 8.63 -33.02 45.65
CA SER A 984 9.33 -31.91 44.98
C SER A 984 10.72 -31.74 45.59
N ARG A 985 11.74 -31.48 44.77
CA ARG A 985 13.11 -31.16 45.25
C ARG A 985 13.13 -29.88 46.08
N LEU A 986 12.27 -28.92 45.72
CA LEU A 986 12.13 -27.62 46.39
C LEU A 986 10.65 -27.25 46.50
N TYR A 987 10.26 -26.80 47.69
CA TYR A 987 8.92 -26.30 48.01
C TYR A 987 9.04 -24.85 48.51
N VAL A 988 8.24 -23.95 47.93
CA VAL A 988 8.19 -22.52 48.24
C VAL A 988 6.77 -22.15 48.63
N LYS A 989 6.55 -21.58 49.83
CA LYS A 989 5.25 -21.03 50.26
C LYS A 989 5.29 -19.51 50.37
N LEU A 990 4.56 -18.84 49.48
CA LEU A 990 4.27 -17.41 49.56
C LEU A 990 3.19 -17.16 50.61
N ARG A 991 3.36 -16.16 51.47
CA ARG A 991 2.48 -15.92 52.63
C ARG A 991 2.05 -14.45 52.74
N ARG A 992 0.75 -14.20 52.87
CA ARG A 992 0.16 -12.89 53.17
C ARG A 992 -0.84 -13.05 54.32
N SER A 993 -0.49 -12.54 55.50
CA SER A 993 -1.23 -12.80 56.74
C SER A 993 -2.45 -11.90 56.97
N SER A 994 -2.62 -10.84 56.18
CA SER A 994 -3.73 -9.89 56.26
C SER A 994 -3.91 -9.19 54.91
N ASP A 995 -5.13 -8.76 54.60
CA ASP A 995 -5.39 -7.86 53.48
C ASP A 995 -4.84 -6.43 53.72
N THR A 996 -4.49 -6.10 54.96
CA THR A 996 -3.83 -4.84 55.34
C THR A 996 -2.32 -4.81 55.06
N MET A 997 -1.76 -5.82 54.39
CA MET A 997 -0.34 -5.84 53.99
C MET A 997 -0.20 -5.64 52.48
N ALA A 998 0.64 -4.67 52.10
CA ALA A 998 1.02 -4.40 50.70
C ALA A 998 1.81 -5.57 50.09
N TYR A 999 2.91 -5.96 50.74
CA TYR A 999 3.77 -7.08 50.34
C TYR A 999 3.55 -8.33 51.20
N ASN A 1000 3.97 -9.48 50.66
CA ASN A 1000 4.03 -10.76 51.34
C ASN A 1000 5.04 -10.76 52.51
N GLN A 1001 4.87 -11.68 53.46
CA GLN A 1001 5.92 -12.03 54.40
C GLN A 1001 7.07 -12.80 53.71
N SER A 1002 8.21 -12.90 54.38
CA SER A 1002 9.30 -13.81 54.02
C SER A 1002 8.78 -15.23 53.67
N PRO A 1003 9.12 -15.78 52.49
CA PRO A 1003 8.57 -17.04 52.00
C PRO A 1003 9.15 -18.24 52.76
N VAL A 1004 8.34 -19.27 52.98
CA VAL A 1004 8.85 -20.53 53.58
C VAL A 1004 9.42 -21.38 52.45
N VAL A 1005 10.74 -21.51 52.41
CA VAL A 1005 11.46 -22.30 51.41
C VAL A 1005 12.03 -23.55 52.06
N LYS A 1006 11.80 -24.73 51.46
CA LYS A 1006 12.30 -26.03 51.96
C LYS A 1006 12.76 -26.91 50.80
N GLY A 1007 13.98 -27.45 50.90
CA GLY A 1007 14.37 -28.62 50.09
C GLY A 1007 13.71 -29.90 50.62
N ASN A 1008 13.70 -30.95 49.80
CA ASN A 1008 13.51 -32.32 50.30
C ASN A 1008 14.74 -32.78 51.13
N GLU A 1009 14.73 -34.01 51.64
CA GLU A 1009 15.82 -34.56 52.47
C GLU A 1009 17.20 -34.58 51.78
N GLU A 1010 17.22 -34.72 50.44
CA GLU A 1010 18.43 -34.70 49.60
C GLU A 1010 18.98 -33.28 49.41
N TYR A 1011 18.11 -32.30 49.15
CA TYR A 1011 18.52 -30.93 48.78
C TYR A 1011 18.47 -29.90 49.91
N ALA A 1012 17.95 -30.25 51.10
CA ALA A 1012 17.80 -29.32 52.23
C ALA A 1012 19.09 -28.58 52.59
N ALA A 1013 20.24 -29.26 52.64
CA ALA A 1013 21.53 -28.64 52.94
C ALA A 1013 21.95 -27.61 51.87
N ARG A 1014 21.75 -27.92 50.58
CA ARG A 1014 22.03 -27.00 49.46
C ARG A 1014 21.13 -25.77 49.50
N VAL A 1015 19.86 -25.94 49.85
CA VAL A 1015 18.88 -24.85 49.99
C VAL A 1015 19.23 -23.89 51.14
N GLU A 1016 19.67 -24.41 52.28
CA GLU A 1016 20.14 -23.56 53.39
C GLU A 1016 21.46 -22.85 53.06
N LEU A 1017 22.42 -23.53 52.42
CA LEU A 1017 23.68 -22.94 51.96
C LEU A 1017 23.42 -21.78 50.99
N LEU A 1018 22.58 -22.00 49.96
CA LEU A 1018 22.23 -20.96 48.99
C LEU A 1018 21.46 -19.80 49.65
N ARG A 1019 20.60 -20.05 50.65
CA ARG A 1019 19.93 -18.96 51.39
C ARG A 1019 20.93 -18.06 52.12
N HIS A 1020 21.81 -18.67 52.93
CA HIS A 1020 22.81 -17.93 53.69
C HIS A 1020 23.76 -17.13 52.78
N TRP A 1021 24.08 -17.66 51.61
CA TRP A 1021 24.89 -16.99 50.59
C TRP A 1021 24.16 -15.82 49.91
N LEU A 1022 22.90 -15.99 49.50
CA LEU A 1022 22.13 -14.89 48.92
C LEU A 1022 21.94 -13.74 49.93
N ASP A 1023 21.76 -14.06 51.22
CA ASP A 1023 21.70 -13.11 52.33
C ASP A 1023 23.10 -12.60 52.79
N SER A 1024 24.22 -13.14 52.31
CA SER A 1024 25.58 -12.74 52.75
C SER A 1024 26.14 -11.54 52.00
N TYR A 1025 25.66 -11.24 50.79
CA TYR A 1025 26.24 -10.16 49.99
C TYR A 1025 26.10 -8.80 50.67
N ARG A 1026 27.18 -8.04 50.68
CA ARG A 1026 27.20 -6.63 51.09
C ARG A 1026 27.77 -5.85 49.92
N GLY A 1027 26.88 -5.39 49.03
CA GLY A 1027 27.25 -4.50 47.93
C GLY A 1027 28.00 -3.26 48.45
N PRO A 1028 28.76 -2.57 47.60
CA PRO A 1028 29.50 -1.37 47.98
C PRO A 1028 28.52 -0.36 48.57
N ARG A 1029 28.64 -0.10 49.88
CA ARG A 1029 27.71 0.76 50.63
C ARG A 1029 27.64 2.15 49.98
N PRO A 1030 26.46 2.63 49.56
CA PRO A 1030 26.22 4.07 49.48
C PRO A 1030 26.29 4.61 50.91
N THR A 1031 27.21 5.53 51.19
CA THR A 1031 27.15 6.34 52.42
C THR A 1031 26.03 7.36 52.26
N LEU A 1032 24.81 6.93 52.60
CA LEU A 1032 23.71 7.82 52.93
C LEU A 1032 23.98 8.40 54.31
N ASP A 1033 24.60 9.57 54.36
CA ASP A 1033 24.74 10.37 55.57
C ASP A 1033 23.35 10.90 55.99
N LEU A 1034 22.61 10.08 56.72
CA LEU A 1034 21.42 10.51 57.44
C LEU A 1034 21.86 11.49 58.55
N PRO A 1035 21.31 12.71 58.62
CA PRO A 1035 21.71 13.69 59.62
C PRO A 1035 21.35 13.21 61.03
N THR A 1036 22.36 13.04 61.88
CA THR A 1036 22.20 12.65 63.27
C THR A 1036 21.32 13.67 64.02
N PRO A 1037 20.21 13.26 64.66
CA PRO A 1037 19.43 14.16 65.50
C PRO A 1037 20.24 14.50 66.77
N THR A 1038 20.69 15.75 66.88
CA THR A 1038 21.41 16.26 68.04
C THR A 1038 20.47 16.39 69.24
N LEU A 1039 20.81 15.71 70.35
CA LEU A 1039 20.13 15.81 71.64
C LEU A 1039 21.05 16.49 72.67
N GLU A 1040 20.73 17.74 73.00
CA GLU A 1040 21.09 18.51 74.21
C GLU A 1040 19.90 19.49 74.41
N ASP A 1041 19.10 19.40 75.47
CA ASP A 1041 19.33 19.92 76.84
C ASP A 1041 19.75 21.40 76.88
N ALA A 1042 19.15 22.32 77.65
CA ALA A 1042 17.90 22.37 78.44
C ALA A 1042 17.52 23.90 78.59
N THR A 1043 16.49 24.46 79.25
CA THR A 1043 15.78 24.16 80.53
C THR A 1043 14.41 24.87 80.60
N THR A 1044 13.55 24.44 81.54
CA THR A 1044 12.34 25.09 82.10
C THR A 1044 12.62 26.43 82.85
N PRO A 1045 11.64 27.22 83.42
CA PRO A 1045 10.25 26.87 83.83
C PRO A 1045 9.12 27.92 83.58
N ALA A 1046 7.84 27.52 83.76
CA ALA A 1046 6.86 28.08 84.73
C ALA A 1046 5.36 27.76 84.42
N ASP A 1047 4.64 27.26 85.43
CA ASP A 1047 3.18 27.04 85.55
C ASP A 1047 2.37 28.35 85.79
N PRO A 1048 1.01 28.35 85.93
CA PRO A 1048 -0.04 27.32 85.67
C PRO A 1048 -1.14 27.86 84.67
N THR A 1049 -2.35 27.32 84.42
CA THR A 1049 -3.48 26.99 85.33
C THR A 1049 -4.72 26.46 84.59
N LEU A 1050 -5.59 25.68 85.28
CA LEU A 1050 -7.03 25.39 85.03
C LEU A 1050 -7.39 24.58 83.74
N ALA A 1051 -8.40 23.68 83.72
CA ALA A 1051 -9.15 22.99 84.78
C ALA A 1051 -9.88 21.73 84.21
N ALA A 1052 -10.26 20.78 85.08
CA ALA A 1052 -11.17 19.65 84.82
C ALA A 1052 -12.64 20.06 85.16
N PRO A 1053 -13.68 19.18 85.20
CA PRO A 1053 -13.81 17.74 84.87
C PRO A 1053 -14.83 17.52 83.70
N THR A 1054 -15.59 16.44 83.46
CA THR A 1054 -16.05 15.25 84.24
C THR A 1054 -16.50 14.12 83.29
N ALA A 1055 -16.71 12.89 83.80
CA ALA A 1055 -17.39 11.79 83.11
C ALA A 1055 -18.75 11.45 83.76
N THR A 1056 -19.75 11.00 82.97
CA THR A 1056 -20.97 10.31 83.46
C THR A 1056 -21.52 9.33 82.40
N THR A 1057 -22.09 8.21 82.85
CA THR A 1057 -22.66 7.09 82.07
C THR A 1057 -24.18 7.24 81.82
N VAL A 1058 -24.79 6.41 80.96
CA VAL A 1058 -26.01 5.56 81.20
C VAL A 1058 -26.60 4.97 79.89
N ALA A 1059 -27.37 3.87 80.02
CA ALA A 1059 -28.04 3.04 78.99
C ALA A 1059 -29.18 3.77 78.20
N ALA A 1060 -29.90 3.22 77.19
CA ALA A 1060 -30.52 1.88 77.11
C ALA A 1060 -31.03 1.45 75.70
N LEU A 1061 -31.64 0.25 75.63
CA LEU A 1061 -32.35 -0.43 74.51
C LEU A 1061 -33.80 0.11 74.29
N PRO A 1062 -34.43 -0.04 73.10
CA PRO A 1062 -34.99 -1.29 72.52
C PRO A 1062 -34.57 -1.53 71.03
N GLN A 1063 -34.86 -2.63 70.30
CA GLN A 1063 -36.12 -3.35 69.95
C GLN A 1063 -37.16 -2.45 69.22
N GLU A 1064 -37.93 -2.88 68.20
CA GLU A 1064 -38.35 -4.24 67.80
C GLU A 1064 -38.77 -4.42 66.31
N ALA A 1065 -38.82 -5.69 65.86
CA ALA A 1065 -39.48 -6.40 64.73
C ALA A 1065 -40.25 -5.76 63.54
N GLY A 1066 -40.13 -6.42 62.36
CA GLY A 1066 -41.23 -6.69 61.40
C GLY A 1066 -41.19 -5.97 60.02
N GLN A 1067 -41.74 -6.48 58.89
CA GLN A 1067 -42.31 -7.79 58.51
C GLN A 1067 -42.18 -8.02 56.97
N THR A 1068 -42.27 -9.27 56.49
CA THR A 1068 -42.53 -9.67 55.08
C THR A 1068 -44.05 -9.89 54.87
N PRO A 1069 -44.68 -9.78 53.66
CA PRO A 1069 -44.55 -10.83 52.60
C PRO A 1069 -44.95 -10.51 51.11
N ASN A 1070 -44.77 -11.53 50.25
CA ASN A 1070 -45.62 -11.96 49.10
C ASN A 1070 -45.52 -11.40 47.64
N LYS A 1071 -45.84 -12.33 46.72
CA LYS A 1071 -46.10 -12.26 45.25
C LYS A 1071 -47.65 -12.10 45.00
N PRO A 1072 -48.33 -12.24 43.80
CA PRO A 1072 -47.90 -12.79 42.49
C PRO A 1072 -48.58 -12.28 41.14
N SER A 1073 -48.24 -12.97 40.03
CA SER A 1073 -49.11 -13.40 38.88
C SER A 1073 -49.44 -12.56 37.61
N ARG A 1074 -49.58 -13.32 36.49
CA ARG A 1074 -50.14 -13.05 35.11
C ARG A 1074 -51.70 -12.97 35.11
N PRO A 1075 -52.51 -12.74 34.01
CA PRO A 1075 -52.27 -12.99 32.55
C PRO A 1075 -53.00 -12.13 31.43
N LYS A 1076 -52.77 -12.48 30.14
CA LYS A 1076 -53.65 -12.42 28.93
C LYS A 1076 -54.18 -11.10 28.29
N PRO A 1077 -54.24 -11.05 26.93
CA PRO A 1077 -55.23 -10.30 26.13
C PRO A 1077 -55.89 -11.11 24.96
N THR A 1078 -56.90 -10.56 24.25
CA THR A 1078 -57.61 -11.22 23.10
C THR A 1078 -58.31 -10.27 22.08
N ARG A 1079 -58.32 -10.64 20.76
CA ARG A 1079 -59.20 -10.23 19.61
C ARG A 1079 -59.16 -8.74 19.12
N LYS A 1080 -58.78 -8.35 17.88
CA LYS A 1080 -59.32 -8.55 16.48
C LYS A 1080 -60.82 -8.23 16.28
N PRO A 1081 -61.33 -7.83 15.07
CA PRO A 1081 -60.69 -7.36 13.80
C PRO A 1081 -61.44 -6.23 12.99
N ALA A 1082 -60.83 -5.67 11.91
CA ALA A 1082 -61.42 -5.11 10.65
C ALA A 1082 -60.33 -4.36 9.83
N SER A 1083 -60.44 -4.02 8.52
CA SER A 1083 -60.79 -4.78 7.29
C SER A 1083 -60.38 -3.98 6.01
N GLN A 1084 -59.96 -4.69 4.95
CA GLN A 1084 -59.50 -4.30 3.58
C GLN A 1084 -60.48 -3.42 2.74
N PRO A 1085 -60.22 -3.10 1.43
CA PRO A 1085 -59.02 -2.51 0.76
C PRO A 1085 -59.38 -1.45 -0.34
N THR A 1086 -58.40 -0.91 -1.08
CA THR A 1086 -58.58 -0.36 -2.46
C THR A 1086 -57.27 -0.41 -3.28
N GLU A 1087 -57.37 -0.23 -4.61
CA GLU A 1087 -56.30 -0.39 -5.62
C GLU A 1087 -55.78 0.97 -6.15
N ASN A 1088 -54.59 0.94 -6.77
CA ASN A 1088 -54.03 1.69 -7.94
C ASN A 1088 -54.69 2.98 -8.51
N PRO A 1089 -53.97 3.77 -9.35
CA PRO A 1089 -52.51 3.85 -9.59
C PRO A 1089 -51.93 5.29 -9.60
N ALA A 1090 -50.60 5.39 -9.73
CA ALA A 1090 -49.89 6.44 -10.46
C ALA A 1090 -48.64 5.82 -11.08
#